data_AF-A0A9X3P7A7-F1
#
_entry.id   AF-A0A9X3P7A7-F1
#
_cell.length_a   1.000
_cell.length_b   1.000
_cell.length_c   1.000
_cell.angle_alpha   90.00
_cell.angle_beta   90.00
_cell.angle_gamma   90.00
#
_symmetry.space_group_name_H-M   'P 1'
#
loop_
_entity.id
_entity.type
_entity.pdbx_description
1 polymer ?
#
loop_
_entity_poly.entity_id
_entity_poly.type
_entity_poly.pdbx_seq_one_letter_code
_entity_poly.pdbx_strand_id
1 'polypeptide(L)'
;MRRRTFAASLGAAAVAATAVPGIAAAKTSGRCEDAYTWRNAVVNGGGYVPGIVFNETEADLAYARTDIGGLYRWQEATQAWLPLLDWVGFDNWGWTGVVSVATDPVETDRVYAAVGTYTNDWDPNPGAVLYSDDRGATWGVAELPFKQGGNMPGRGMGERLAVDPADNAVVYLGAPNGNGLWRSTDHGRTWAKVEAFPNAGDFVQDPGSDYSDDNQGVIWIEFDQADGRIFVGVADPDDPLYVSEDRGQTWQPVPGAAAIGSVDGNRTIPKQAAIDHANGHLFIVTSWDPGPYNGAPASGKGGAIWRLDLATGGWADVTPTYSPVGKTPGFGGITVDRQRPGTLMAATQNNWYPDEIIYRSRDSGATWETSWDYAFDANWSWPPERVDRFKMDASGSEWLSFGAADDGPAYAVKHGWMIDALAIDPHNSDRIMWGTGATIWGTEQLTAWDAQGPLVGWDAEAGHQVALPVEQFTVAVRADGVEETAVQDIAALGGTLVSATGDLGGFVQDDLGRAGEQIRHPDWSSGRSVDFAALNPDIVVGSGDVHGDVDGHVGVSTDRGATWLTTKRLEGVAGGANGGTVAVSADGAVIVWTPGDGTTAPVSSSDLGQTWTTVDGLPAGAKVRADRVDPNRLYAYASGKFYASGNGGLSFAETGASGLPPTGDVDFRAAPGKRGHLWLAGGNDPDVVDPLYGMWRSKDGGATWSRIRDFEEADAVGFGKGRGRRGYPAIFTSAKAGGQRGIWRSTDEGLSWQRVNDDAHQWAWTGKSITGDPEVYGRVYIATNGRGLIYGDIAD
;
A
#
# COMPACT_ATOMS: atom_id res chain seq x y z
N MET A 1 77.54 -45.21 -6.22
CA MET A 1 78.67 -44.43 -6.79
C MET A 1 78.12 -43.15 -7.42
N ARG A 2 78.80 -42.01 -7.25
CA ARG A 2 78.33 -40.64 -7.55
C ARG A 2 78.03 -40.36 -9.04
N ARG A 3 77.01 -39.50 -9.25
CA ARG A 3 76.79 -38.41 -10.26
C ARG A 3 77.25 -38.59 -11.72
N ARG A 4 76.35 -38.24 -12.66
CA ARG A 4 76.42 -37.14 -13.66
C ARG A 4 75.26 -37.29 -14.68
N THR A 5 74.29 -36.36 -14.72
CA THR A 5 74.09 -35.31 -15.76
C THR A 5 74.26 -35.73 -17.21
N PHE A 6 73.24 -35.53 -18.05
CA PHE A 6 73.35 -34.93 -19.40
C PHE A 6 72.00 -34.40 -19.91
N ALA A 7 72.07 -33.25 -20.60
CA ALA A 7 70.98 -32.45 -21.15
C ALA A 7 70.66 -32.80 -22.60
N ALA A 8 69.47 -32.42 -23.09
CA ALA A 8 69.15 -32.20 -24.51
C ALA A 8 67.86 -31.34 -24.57
N SER A 9 67.97 -30.03 -24.83
CA SER A 9 67.88 -29.34 -26.13
C SER A 9 66.44 -29.06 -26.59
N LEU A 10 66.09 -27.77 -26.52
CA LEU A 10 64.88 -27.14 -27.06
C LEU A 10 64.90 -27.11 -28.60
N GLY A 11 63.73 -27.31 -29.21
CA GLY A 11 63.41 -26.99 -30.60
C GLY A 11 61.91 -26.69 -30.71
N ALA A 12 61.59 -25.47 -31.13
CA ALA A 12 60.26 -24.85 -31.08
C ALA A 12 59.32 -25.27 -32.22
N ALA A 13 58.03 -25.35 -31.92
CA ALA A 13 56.94 -25.21 -32.88
C ALA A 13 55.90 -24.23 -32.30
N ALA A 14 55.59 -23.18 -33.06
CA ALA A 14 54.72 -22.09 -32.67
C ALA A 14 53.24 -22.53 -32.64
N VAL A 15 52.56 -22.24 -31.53
CA VAL A 15 51.10 -22.25 -31.43
C VAL A 15 50.66 -20.81 -31.24
N ALA A 16 49.82 -20.33 -32.15
CA ALA A 16 49.18 -19.02 -32.04
C ALA A 16 48.24 -19.02 -30.84
N ALA A 17 48.58 -18.26 -29.80
CA ALA A 17 47.70 -17.99 -28.67
C ALA A 17 46.67 -16.95 -29.10
N THR A 18 45.40 -17.36 -29.17
CA THR A 18 44.26 -16.45 -29.15
C THR A 18 44.27 -15.72 -27.80
N ALA A 19 44.35 -14.39 -27.86
CA ALA A 19 44.33 -13.56 -26.67
C ALA A 19 42.95 -13.67 -26.00
N VAL A 20 42.91 -14.28 -24.81
CA VAL A 20 41.79 -14.20 -23.88
C VAL A 20 41.72 -12.74 -23.38
N PRO A 21 40.59 -12.02 -23.50
CA PRO A 21 40.43 -10.71 -22.89
C PRO A 21 40.53 -10.84 -21.36
N GLY A 22 41.34 -9.97 -20.76
CA GLY A 22 41.80 -10.05 -19.37
C GLY A 22 40.69 -10.03 -18.32
N ILE A 23 40.91 -10.83 -17.29
CA ILE A 23 40.17 -10.88 -16.02
C ILE A 23 40.59 -9.68 -15.17
N ALA A 24 39.63 -8.85 -14.78
CA ALA A 24 39.79 -7.93 -13.66
C ALA A 24 38.69 -8.26 -12.64
N ALA A 25 39.08 -8.85 -11.51
CA ALA A 25 38.24 -8.91 -10.32
C ALA A 25 38.49 -7.63 -9.52
N ALA A 26 37.44 -6.86 -9.27
CA ALA A 26 37.51 -5.71 -8.37
C ALA A 26 37.19 -6.15 -6.92
N LYS A 27 37.68 -5.37 -5.96
CA LYS A 27 37.53 -5.64 -4.53
C LYS A 27 36.23 -5.01 -4.02
N THR A 28 35.48 -5.73 -3.20
CA THR A 28 34.52 -5.13 -2.27
C THR A 28 35.29 -4.31 -1.25
N SER A 29 35.29 -2.98 -1.38
CA SER A 29 35.94 -2.09 -0.43
C SER A 29 34.91 -1.34 0.40
N GLY A 30 34.79 -1.73 1.67
CA GLY A 30 34.42 -0.88 2.81
C GLY A 30 33.07 -0.16 2.78
N ARG A 31 32.69 0.41 3.94
CA ARG A 31 31.57 1.35 4.08
C ARG A 31 31.61 2.41 2.96
N CYS A 32 30.44 2.80 2.44
CA CYS A 32 30.32 3.96 1.55
C CYS A 32 31.04 5.16 2.18
N GLU A 33 31.86 5.86 1.39
CA GLU A 33 32.52 7.10 1.85
C GLU A 33 31.49 8.22 2.09
N ASP A 34 30.34 8.13 1.41
CA ASP A 34 29.24 9.09 1.49
C ASP A 34 28.13 8.56 2.42
N ALA A 35 27.77 9.31 3.46
CA ALA A 35 26.54 9.07 4.21
C ALA A 35 25.32 9.51 3.38
N TYR A 36 24.14 8.95 3.64
CA TYR A 36 22.91 9.30 2.94
C TYR A 36 21.82 9.78 3.91
N THR A 37 20.99 10.73 3.46
CA THR A 37 19.73 11.10 4.10
C THR A 37 18.57 10.62 3.25
N TRP A 38 17.63 9.91 3.86
CA TRP A 38 16.47 9.31 3.19
C TRP A 38 15.19 10.05 3.55
N ARG A 39 14.33 10.27 2.55
CA ARG A 39 13.04 10.96 2.67
C ARG A 39 12.04 10.37 1.69
N ASN A 40 10.76 10.58 1.94
CA ASN A 40 9.73 10.36 0.94
C ASN A 40 9.62 11.58 0.01
N ALA A 41 9.37 11.35 -1.28
CA ALA A 41 8.70 12.35 -2.11
C ALA A 41 7.24 12.37 -1.64
N VAL A 42 6.81 13.50 -1.10
CA VAL A 42 5.56 13.60 -0.33
C VAL A 42 4.36 13.30 -1.23
N VAL A 43 3.40 12.52 -0.75
CA VAL A 43 2.02 12.34 -1.23
C VAL A 43 1.02 12.58 -0.09
N ASN A 44 1.40 12.28 1.16
CA ASN A 44 0.56 12.29 2.37
C ASN A 44 -0.68 11.36 2.26
N GLY A 45 -0.45 10.08 2.51
CA GLY A 45 -1.44 8.99 2.45
C GLY A 45 -1.24 8.13 1.21
N GLY A 46 -2.31 7.94 0.46
CA GLY A 46 -2.37 7.21 -0.80
C GLY A 46 -2.55 5.70 -0.68
N GLY A 47 -2.90 5.20 0.50
CA GLY A 47 -3.23 3.81 0.76
C GLY A 47 -4.26 3.68 1.88
N TYR A 48 -4.54 2.45 2.28
CA TYR A 48 -5.60 2.13 3.22
C TYR A 48 -5.09 2.04 4.65
N VAL A 49 -5.68 2.85 5.54
CA VAL A 49 -5.40 2.83 6.98
C VAL A 49 -6.51 2.08 7.73
N PRO A 50 -6.40 0.75 7.93
CA PRO A 50 -7.43 -0.08 8.56
C PRO A 50 -7.56 0.08 10.07
N GLY A 51 -6.59 0.68 10.78
CA GLY A 51 -6.68 0.85 12.23
C GLY A 51 -5.91 2.07 12.75
N ILE A 52 -6.52 2.79 13.69
CA ILE A 52 -5.92 3.88 14.47
C ILE A 52 -6.18 3.59 15.95
N VAL A 53 -5.12 3.57 16.76
CA VAL A 53 -5.18 3.22 18.18
C VAL A 53 -4.51 4.31 19.01
N PHE A 54 -5.30 4.99 19.84
CA PHE A 54 -4.79 5.88 20.88
C PHE A 54 -4.41 5.08 22.13
N ASN A 55 -3.38 5.51 22.85
CA ASN A 55 -3.12 4.99 24.18
C ASN A 55 -4.17 5.52 25.16
N GLU A 56 -4.81 4.62 25.89
CA GLU A 56 -5.90 4.94 26.83
C GLU A 56 -5.42 5.74 28.07
N THR A 57 -4.11 5.86 28.30
CA THR A 57 -3.55 6.47 29.53
C THR A 57 -2.49 7.56 29.32
N GLU A 58 -1.93 7.68 28.12
CA GLU A 58 -1.03 8.77 27.74
C GLU A 58 -1.64 9.58 26.59
N ALA A 59 -1.95 10.85 26.87
CA ALA A 59 -2.42 11.80 25.87
C ALA A 59 -1.42 11.96 24.73
N ASP A 60 -1.93 12.20 23.53
CA ASP A 60 -1.14 12.43 22.31
C ASP A 60 -0.28 11.24 21.83
N LEU A 61 -0.40 10.06 22.46
CA LEU A 61 0.23 8.84 21.99
C LEU A 61 -0.77 8.03 21.14
N ALA A 62 -0.53 7.98 19.83
CA ALA A 62 -1.36 7.23 18.90
C ALA A 62 -0.52 6.48 17.87
N TYR A 63 -1.09 5.40 17.33
CA TYR A 63 -0.51 4.58 16.29
C TYR A 63 -1.51 4.36 15.15
N ALA A 64 -1.01 4.28 13.91
CA ALA A 64 -1.80 3.95 12.72
C ALA A 64 -1.16 2.77 12.00
N ARG A 65 -1.92 1.69 11.83
CA ARG A 65 -1.49 0.49 11.09
C ARG A 65 -1.99 0.54 9.66
N THR A 66 -1.19 -0.01 8.74
CA THR A 66 -1.46 -0.05 7.31
C THR A 66 -1.44 -1.48 6.78
N ASP A 67 -2.08 -1.72 5.64
CA ASP A 67 -2.20 -3.08 5.11
C ASP A 67 -0.93 -3.56 4.37
N ILE A 68 -0.14 -2.64 3.80
CA ILE A 68 1.13 -2.94 3.13
C ILE A 68 2.31 -2.05 3.55
N GLY A 69 2.06 -0.97 4.30
CA GLY A 69 3.02 0.12 4.52
C GLY A 69 3.64 0.22 5.91
N GLY A 70 3.48 -0.79 6.75
CA GLY A 70 3.99 -0.84 8.11
C GLY A 70 3.12 -0.12 9.15
N LEU A 71 3.78 0.35 10.21
CA LEU A 71 3.16 0.97 11.39
C LEU A 71 3.73 2.37 11.57
N TYR A 72 2.87 3.30 11.98
CA TYR A 72 3.23 4.68 12.25
C TYR A 72 2.91 5.09 13.68
N ARG A 73 3.69 6.02 14.25
CA ARG A 73 3.40 6.69 15.53
C ARG A 73 3.14 8.18 15.30
N TRP A 74 2.09 8.71 15.92
CA TRP A 74 1.79 10.13 15.90
C TRP A 74 2.87 10.96 16.62
N GLN A 75 3.17 12.14 16.08
CA GLN A 75 4.06 13.13 16.68
C GLN A 75 3.32 14.45 16.86
N GLU A 76 2.81 14.68 18.08
CA GLU A 76 2.01 15.87 18.41
C GLU A 76 2.70 17.19 18.06
N ALA A 77 4.00 17.30 18.31
CA ALA A 77 4.75 18.54 18.07
C ALA A 77 4.77 18.98 16.60
N THR A 78 4.67 18.05 15.67
CA THR A 78 4.69 18.31 14.22
C THR A 78 3.38 17.98 13.53
N GLN A 79 2.42 17.40 14.26
CA GLN A 79 1.14 16.90 13.72
C GLN A 79 1.35 15.95 12.53
N ALA A 80 2.33 15.05 12.65
CA ALA A 80 2.75 14.14 11.59
C ALA A 80 3.04 12.73 12.11
N TRP A 81 3.03 11.75 11.22
CA TRP A 81 3.26 10.34 11.51
C TRP A 81 4.71 9.94 11.25
N LEU A 82 5.28 9.17 12.18
CA LEU A 82 6.62 8.59 12.10
C LEU A 82 6.52 7.12 11.68
N PRO A 83 7.08 6.68 10.53
CA PRO A 83 7.16 5.27 10.19
C PRO A 83 8.07 4.52 11.17
N LEU A 84 7.66 3.33 11.59
CA LEU A 84 8.36 2.54 12.62
C LEU A 84 8.98 1.25 12.08
N LEU A 85 8.65 0.85 10.85
CA LEU A 85 9.01 -0.44 10.26
C LEU A 85 9.88 -0.34 8.98
N ASP A 86 10.51 0.80 8.73
CA ASP A 86 11.39 1.00 7.56
C ASP A 86 12.62 0.06 7.55
N TRP A 87 12.93 -0.56 8.70
CA TRP A 87 13.97 -1.59 8.85
C TRP A 87 13.60 -2.94 8.23
N VAL A 88 12.30 -3.21 8.02
CA VAL A 88 11.82 -4.44 7.37
C VAL A 88 12.41 -4.50 5.96
N GLY A 89 13.07 -5.62 5.66
CA GLY A 89 13.87 -5.81 4.44
C GLY A 89 13.21 -6.72 3.42
N PHE A 90 13.95 -6.98 2.34
CA PHE A 90 13.47 -7.76 1.20
C PHE A 90 13.04 -9.18 1.60
N ASP A 91 13.78 -9.84 2.49
CA ASP A 91 13.55 -11.26 2.82
C ASP A 91 12.35 -11.44 3.77
N ASN A 92 12.07 -10.46 4.62
CA ASN A 92 10.95 -10.45 5.56
C ASN A 92 9.88 -9.41 5.20
N TRP A 93 9.73 -9.11 3.90
CA TRP A 93 8.86 -8.05 3.39
C TRP A 93 7.41 -8.17 3.86
N GLY A 94 6.92 -9.39 4.11
CA GLY A 94 5.59 -9.66 4.64
C GLY A 94 5.30 -8.96 5.97
N TRP A 95 6.32 -8.57 6.72
CA TRP A 95 6.14 -7.87 7.99
C TRP A 95 5.73 -6.39 7.84
N THR A 96 5.63 -5.86 6.63
CA THR A 96 5.02 -4.54 6.40
C THR A 96 3.49 -4.58 6.45
N GLY A 97 2.86 -5.74 6.26
CA GLY A 97 1.43 -5.88 6.50
C GLY A 97 1.15 -5.98 7.99
N VAL A 98 0.49 -4.96 8.56
CA VAL A 98 0.22 -4.87 9.99
C VAL A 98 -1.24 -5.19 10.27
N VAL A 99 -1.48 -6.42 10.73
CA VAL A 99 -2.82 -6.94 11.04
C VAL A 99 -3.43 -6.22 12.23
N SER A 100 -2.64 -5.96 13.27
CA SER A 100 -3.14 -5.35 14.50
C SER A 100 -2.02 -4.69 15.29
N VAL A 101 -2.36 -3.65 16.05
CA VAL A 101 -1.45 -2.94 16.96
C VAL A 101 -2.09 -2.82 18.35
N ALA A 102 -1.28 -3.00 19.39
CA ALA A 102 -1.69 -2.76 20.77
C ALA A 102 -0.66 -1.89 21.48
N THR A 103 -1.11 -0.80 22.09
CA THR A 103 -0.28 0.04 22.97
C THR A 103 -0.62 -0.27 24.42
N ASP A 104 0.40 -0.38 25.26
CA ASP A 104 0.24 -0.78 26.66
C ASP A 104 -0.32 0.37 27.50
N PRO A 105 -1.47 0.22 28.19
CA PRO A 105 -2.07 1.27 29.02
C PRO A 105 -1.44 1.37 30.43
N VAL A 106 -0.47 0.52 30.77
CA VAL A 106 0.20 0.51 32.08
C VAL A 106 1.64 1.03 31.95
N GLU A 107 2.39 0.49 30.99
CA GLU A 107 3.74 0.94 30.64
C GLU A 107 3.75 1.50 29.21
N THR A 108 3.37 2.77 29.06
CA THR A 108 3.04 3.42 27.77
C THR A 108 4.19 3.52 26.77
N ASP A 109 5.42 3.23 27.18
CA ASP A 109 6.54 3.05 26.26
C ASP A 109 6.45 1.72 25.47
N ARG A 110 5.60 0.77 25.89
CA ARG A 110 5.43 -0.51 25.19
C ARG A 110 4.37 -0.45 24.10
N VAL A 111 4.71 -1.07 22.98
CA VAL A 111 3.82 -1.27 21.84
C VAL A 111 4.12 -2.60 21.16
N TYR A 112 3.08 -3.23 20.64
CA TYR A 112 3.12 -4.52 19.98
C TYR A 112 2.45 -4.44 18.61
N ALA A 113 2.95 -5.17 17.63
CA ALA A 113 2.36 -5.24 16.29
C ALA A 113 2.32 -6.69 15.79
N ALA A 114 1.14 -7.17 15.39
CA ALA A 114 0.99 -8.44 14.70
C ALA A 114 1.18 -8.21 13.20
N VAL A 115 2.17 -8.89 12.59
CA VAL A 115 2.63 -8.61 11.23
C VAL A 115 2.70 -9.86 10.35
N GLY A 116 2.57 -9.66 9.04
CA GLY A 116 2.50 -10.67 7.97
C GLY A 116 1.42 -10.28 6.97
N THR A 117 1.68 -10.37 5.66
CA THR A 117 0.83 -9.69 4.65
C THR A 117 -0.26 -10.61 4.11
N TYR A 118 0.08 -11.85 3.76
CA TYR A 118 -0.85 -12.80 3.15
C TYR A 118 -0.82 -14.16 3.86
N THR A 119 -1.95 -14.86 3.89
CA THR A 119 -2.03 -16.22 4.45
C THR A 119 -1.91 -17.32 3.40
N ASN A 120 -1.91 -16.97 2.12
CA ASN A 120 -1.62 -17.87 1.00
C ASN A 120 -0.12 -17.83 0.60
N ASP A 121 0.24 -18.48 -0.50
CA ASP A 121 1.63 -18.63 -0.95
C ASP A 121 2.27 -17.35 -1.53
N TRP A 122 1.54 -16.22 -1.58
CA TRP A 122 2.13 -14.95 -2.00
C TRP A 122 3.13 -14.41 -0.98
N ASP A 123 2.86 -14.56 0.32
CA ASP A 123 3.83 -14.30 1.38
C ASP A 123 4.53 -15.63 1.75
N PRO A 124 5.84 -15.79 1.47
CA PRO A 124 6.54 -17.02 1.83
C PRO A 124 6.81 -17.13 3.34
N ASN A 125 6.67 -16.04 4.09
CA ASN A 125 7.07 -15.98 5.48
C ASN A 125 5.91 -16.29 6.44
N PRO A 126 6.18 -16.88 7.62
CA PRO A 126 5.23 -16.82 8.72
C PRO A 126 5.04 -15.38 9.20
N GLY A 127 3.92 -15.14 9.90
CA GLY A 127 3.72 -13.90 10.62
C GLY A 127 4.55 -13.85 11.90
N ALA A 128 4.55 -12.68 12.53
CA ALA A 128 5.22 -12.45 13.81
C ALA A 128 4.42 -11.50 14.70
N VAL A 129 4.75 -11.49 15.99
CA VAL A 129 4.46 -10.36 16.87
C VAL A 129 5.77 -9.60 17.11
N LEU A 130 5.79 -8.33 16.70
CA LEU A 130 6.84 -7.40 17.04
C LEU A 130 6.52 -6.79 18.42
N TYR A 131 7.52 -6.66 19.28
CA TYR A 131 7.40 -6.02 20.59
C TYR A 131 8.47 -4.95 20.77
N SER A 132 8.07 -3.80 21.29
CA SER A 132 8.96 -2.68 21.57
C SER A 132 8.75 -2.18 22.99
N ASP A 133 9.85 -1.77 23.62
CA ASP A 133 9.89 -1.13 24.95
C ASP A 133 10.20 0.39 24.85
N ASP A 134 10.20 0.95 23.63
CA ASP A 134 10.60 2.34 23.34
C ASP A 134 9.72 3.01 22.26
N ARG A 135 8.42 2.69 22.28
CA ARG A 135 7.38 3.24 21.40
C ARG A 135 7.62 2.96 19.91
N GLY A 136 8.26 1.83 19.61
CA GLY A 136 8.56 1.37 18.25
C GLY A 136 9.82 1.94 17.63
N ALA A 137 10.74 2.52 18.42
CA ALA A 137 12.04 2.95 17.90
C ALA A 137 12.97 1.74 17.65
N THR A 138 12.87 0.71 18.48
CA THR A 138 13.49 -0.60 18.29
C THR A 138 12.50 -1.72 18.57
N TRP A 139 12.71 -2.87 17.92
CA TRP A 139 11.79 -4.00 17.96
C TRP A 139 12.53 -5.30 18.26
N GLY A 140 11.96 -6.11 19.14
CA GLY A 140 12.18 -7.54 19.16
C GLY A 140 11.12 -8.26 18.32
N VAL A 141 11.43 -9.49 17.90
CA VAL A 141 10.55 -10.30 17.04
C VAL A 141 10.23 -11.62 17.74
N ALA A 142 8.94 -11.95 17.81
CA ALA A 142 8.44 -13.26 18.19
C ALA A 142 7.72 -13.89 16.98
N GLU A 143 8.43 -14.72 16.21
CA GLU A 143 7.85 -15.42 15.06
C GLU A 143 6.76 -16.41 15.50
N LEU A 144 5.68 -16.45 14.71
CA LEU A 144 4.54 -17.33 14.93
C LEU A 144 4.69 -18.59 14.04
N PRO A 145 4.10 -19.73 14.43
CA PRO A 145 4.12 -20.94 13.61
C PRO A 145 3.09 -20.92 12.46
N PHE A 146 2.54 -19.75 12.10
CA PHE A 146 1.51 -19.56 11.09
C PHE A 146 1.62 -18.16 10.45
N LYS A 147 0.97 -17.97 9.30
CA LYS A 147 0.91 -16.71 8.56
C LYS A 147 -0.12 -15.73 9.15
N GLN A 148 0.04 -14.46 8.83
CA GLN A 148 -0.87 -13.37 9.19
C GLN A 148 -1.36 -12.67 7.92
N GLY A 149 -2.49 -11.98 8.00
CA GLY A 149 -3.23 -11.47 6.83
C GLY A 149 -3.38 -9.94 6.78
N GLY A 150 -2.27 -9.21 6.86
CA GLY A 150 -2.23 -7.75 6.91
C GLY A 150 -2.89 -7.09 5.69
N ASN A 151 -2.82 -7.75 4.53
CA ASN A 151 -3.49 -7.36 3.30
C ASN A 151 -4.45 -8.45 2.78
N MET A 152 -5.09 -9.20 3.67
CA MET A 152 -6.15 -10.17 3.33
C MET A 152 -7.54 -9.51 3.46
N PRO A 153 -8.63 -10.14 2.96
CA PRO A 153 -9.99 -9.76 3.34
C PRO A 153 -10.12 -9.75 4.87
N GLY A 154 -10.94 -8.83 5.40
CA GLY A 154 -11.20 -8.74 6.83
C GLY A 154 -10.18 -8.00 7.69
N ARG A 155 -9.12 -7.46 7.09
CA ARG A 155 -8.06 -6.69 7.78
C ARG A 155 -8.50 -5.41 8.50
N GLY A 156 -9.69 -4.90 8.20
CA GLY A 156 -10.32 -3.80 8.94
C GLY A 156 -10.96 -4.23 10.27
N MET A 157 -11.19 -5.53 10.48
CA MET A 157 -11.68 -6.06 11.76
C MET A 157 -10.56 -6.04 12.80
N GLY A 158 -10.88 -5.65 14.03
CA GLY A 158 -9.86 -5.50 15.06
C GLY A 158 -10.30 -4.73 16.30
N GLU A 159 -9.38 -4.51 17.24
CA GLU A 159 -7.97 -4.97 17.20
C GLU A 159 -7.82 -6.43 17.65
N ARG A 160 -7.09 -7.23 16.86
CA ARG A 160 -6.82 -8.67 17.14
C ARG A 160 -5.79 -8.88 18.25
N LEU A 161 -4.99 -7.86 18.54
CA LEU A 161 -3.96 -7.87 19.58
C LEU A 161 -4.43 -6.99 20.74
N ALA A 162 -4.37 -7.49 21.97
CA ALA A 162 -4.80 -6.72 23.14
C ALA A 162 -3.92 -7.01 24.37
N VAL A 163 -3.56 -5.95 25.10
CA VAL A 163 -2.80 -6.01 26.36
C VAL A 163 -3.79 -6.02 27.52
N ASP A 164 -3.62 -6.95 28.47
CA ASP A 164 -4.45 -6.98 29.67
C ASP A 164 -4.12 -5.77 30.56
N PRO A 165 -5.06 -4.83 30.80
CA PRO A 165 -4.79 -3.62 31.56
C PRO A 165 -4.56 -3.87 33.06
N ALA A 166 -4.92 -5.05 33.57
CA ALA A 166 -4.69 -5.43 34.96
C ALA A 166 -3.39 -6.21 35.18
N ASP A 167 -2.82 -6.79 34.12
CA ASP A 167 -1.53 -7.50 34.12
C ASP A 167 -0.89 -7.39 32.73
N ASN A 168 -0.14 -6.31 32.51
CA ASN A 168 0.41 -5.96 31.19
C ASN A 168 1.55 -6.88 30.71
N ALA A 169 1.90 -7.93 31.48
CA ALA A 169 2.69 -9.05 30.97
C ALA A 169 1.86 -9.97 30.06
N VAL A 170 0.53 -9.96 30.20
CA VAL A 170 -0.39 -10.77 29.43
C VAL A 170 -0.86 -10.01 28.18
N VAL A 171 -0.61 -10.62 27.02
CA VAL A 171 -1.03 -10.10 25.72
C VAL A 171 -1.74 -11.23 24.97
N TYR A 172 -2.92 -10.95 24.41
CA TYR A 172 -3.68 -11.89 23.59
C TYR A 172 -3.62 -11.53 22.12
N LEU A 173 -3.69 -12.55 21.26
CA LEU A 173 -3.75 -12.43 19.80
C LEU A 173 -4.83 -13.35 19.24
N GLY A 174 -5.79 -12.78 18.53
CA GLY A 174 -6.71 -13.52 17.67
C GLY A 174 -6.04 -13.86 16.33
N ALA A 175 -6.05 -15.13 15.93
CA ALA A 175 -5.36 -15.59 14.74
C ALA A 175 -6.33 -16.05 13.62
N PRO A 176 -5.96 -15.86 12.34
CA PRO A 176 -6.73 -16.33 11.19
C PRO A 176 -6.51 -17.84 10.94
N ASN A 177 -7.12 -18.35 9.88
CA ASN A 177 -6.90 -19.70 9.33
C ASN A 177 -7.06 -20.84 10.36
N GLY A 178 -8.06 -20.73 11.24
CA GLY A 178 -8.33 -21.73 12.27
C GLY A 178 -7.26 -21.86 13.37
N ASN A 179 -6.30 -20.93 13.45
CA ASN A 179 -5.25 -20.97 14.47
C ASN A 179 -5.77 -20.61 15.88
N GLY A 180 -6.94 -19.97 15.97
CA GLY A 180 -7.66 -19.71 17.22
C GLY A 180 -7.09 -18.55 18.03
N LEU A 181 -7.19 -18.64 19.36
CA LEU A 181 -6.70 -17.62 20.28
C LEU A 181 -5.30 -17.97 20.80
N TRP A 182 -4.41 -16.98 20.84
CA TRP A 182 -3.03 -17.09 21.32
C TRP A 182 -2.78 -16.12 22.47
N ARG A 183 -1.81 -16.45 23.32
CA ARG A 183 -1.45 -15.66 24.49
C ARG A 183 0.05 -15.66 24.75
N SER A 184 0.56 -14.50 25.14
CA SER A 184 1.84 -14.30 25.81
C SER A 184 1.62 -13.96 27.29
N THR A 185 2.56 -14.34 28.14
CA THR A 185 2.60 -13.98 29.57
C THR A 185 3.95 -13.37 29.97
N ASP A 186 4.70 -12.85 28.99
CA ASP A 186 6.06 -12.30 29.15
C ASP A 186 6.25 -11.02 28.31
N HIS A 187 5.18 -10.23 28.19
CA HIS A 187 5.10 -9.01 27.38
C HIS A 187 5.41 -9.28 25.89
N GLY A 188 4.67 -10.21 25.29
CA GLY A 188 4.72 -10.48 23.84
C GLY A 188 5.97 -11.21 23.34
N ARG A 189 6.86 -11.68 24.23
CA ARG A 189 8.16 -12.28 23.83
C ARG A 189 8.02 -13.73 23.41
N THR A 190 7.15 -14.49 24.06
CA THR A 190 6.81 -15.86 23.69
C THR A 190 5.30 -16.05 23.64
N TRP A 191 4.84 -16.91 22.72
CA TRP A 191 3.43 -17.10 22.41
C TRP A 191 3.04 -18.57 22.43
N ALA A 192 1.87 -18.87 22.98
CA ALA A 192 1.28 -20.20 22.97
C ALA A 192 -0.22 -20.13 22.65
N LYS A 193 -0.72 -21.18 22.01
CA LYS A 193 -2.15 -21.34 21.75
C LYS A 193 -2.91 -21.49 23.07
N VAL A 194 -4.06 -20.83 23.18
CA VAL A 194 -5.00 -21.00 24.28
C VAL A 194 -5.88 -22.21 23.97
N GLU A 195 -5.42 -23.41 24.33
CA GLU A 195 -6.12 -24.67 24.02
C GLU A 195 -7.52 -24.77 24.62
N ALA A 196 -7.82 -23.97 25.66
CA ALA A 196 -9.14 -23.90 26.26
C ALA A 196 -10.16 -23.08 25.43
N PHE A 197 -9.71 -22.31 24.43
CA PHE A 197 -10.59 -21.51 23.59
C PHE A 197 -11.28 -22.43 22.54
N PRO A 198 -12.62 -22.50 22.52
CA PRO A 198 -13.32 -23.60 21.85
C PRO A 198 -13.60 -23.35 20.37
N ASN A 199 -13.56 -22.11 19.88
CA ASN A 199 -13.97 -21.75 18.53
C ASN A 199 -12.88 -20.99 17.79
N ALA A 200 -12.41 -21.49 16.65
CA ALA A 200 -11.39 -20.82 15.86
C ALA A 200 -11.96 -19.99 14.69
N GLY A 201 -13.27 -19.79 14.63
CA GLY A 201 -13.98 -19.18 13.51
C GLY A 201 -14.21 -20.15 12.36
N ASP A 202 -15.17 -19.85 11.49
CA ASP A 202 -15.48 -20.64 10.30
C ASP A 202 -15.87 -19.80 9.06
N PHE A 203 -15.87 -18.47 9.19
CA PHE A 203 -16.27 -17.59 8.11
C PHE A 203 -15.19 -17.47 7.04
N VAL A 204 -15.57 -17.74 5.80
CA VAL A 204 -14.77 -17.59 4.59
C VAL A 204 -15.54 -16.69 3.62
N GLN A 205 -14.86 -15.71 3.01
CA GLN A 205 -15.51 -14.76 2.09
C GLN A 205 -15.90 -15.43 0.77
N ASP A 206 -14.94 -16.09 0.10
CA ASP A 206 -15.18 -16.86 -1.12
C ASP A 206 -14.31 -18.12 -1.11
N PRO A 207 -14.89 -19.30 -0.79
CA PRO A 207 -14.17 -20.57 -0.77
C PRO A 207 -13.61 -21.02 -2.13
N GLY A 208 -13.99 -20.37 -3.23
CA GLY A 208 -13.52 -20.68 -4.58
C GLY A 208 -12.28 -19.91 -5.02
N SER A 209 -11.72 -19.05 -4.16
CA SER A 209 -10.66 -18.10 -4.50
C SER A 209 -9.42 -18.32 -3.63
N ASP A 210 -8.27 -18.55 -4.25
CA ASP A 210 -6.96 -18.74 -3.55
C ASP A 210 -6.52 -17.54 -2.67
N TYR A 211 -7.19 -16.39 -2.78
CA TYR A 211 -6.92 -15.19 -1.97
C TYR A 211 -7.96 -14.96 -0.87
N SER A 212 -9.17 -15.47 -1.01
CA SER A 212 -10.30 -15.15 -0.10
C SER A 212 -11.01 -16.40 0.44
N ASP A 213 -10.39 -17.57 0.29
CA ASP A 213 -10.82 -18.85 0.84
C ASP A 213 -10.39 -19.07 2.30
N ASP A 214 -9.59 -18.16 2.86
CA ASP A 214 -9.10 -18.27 4.23
C ASP A 214 -10.18 -17.97 5.29
N ASN A 215 -10.14 -18.75 6.36
CA ASN A 215 -10.98 -18.54 7.54
C ASN A 215 -10.53 -17.28 8.28
N GLN A 216 -11.46 -16.34 8.45
CA GLN A 216 -11.22 -15.03 9.06
C GLN A 216 -10.81 -15.12 10.55
N GLY A 217 -11.21 -16.18 11.24
CA GLY A 217 -10.69 -16.57 12.54
C GLY A 217 -11.19 -15.76 13.74
N VAL A 218 -10.30 -15.53 14.71
CA VAL A 218 -10.58 -14.71 15.90
C VAL A 218 -10.20 -13.26 15.60
N ILE A 219 -11.13 -12.32 15.86
CA ILE A 219 -11.12 -11.00 15.20
C ILE A 219 -10.89 -9.80 16.13
N TRP A 220 -11.27 -9.86 17.41
CA TRP A 220 -10.93 -8.82 18.39
C TRP A 220 -10.99 -9.36 19.82
N ILE A 221 -10.27 -8.70 20.73
CA ILE A 221 -10.26 -8.99 22.17
C ILE A 221 -10.53 -7.69 22.95
N GLU A 222 -11.48 -7.74 23.88
CA GLU A 222 -11.85 -6.61 24.74
C GLU A 222 -11.80 -7.00 26.21
N PHE A 223 -11.22 -6.12 27.04
CA PHE A 223 -11.11 -6.33 28.48
C PHE A 223 -12.11 -5.49 29.24
N ASP A 224 -13.00 -6.12 29.99
CA ASP A 224 -13.84 -5.43 30.96
C ASP A 224 -13.02 -5.11 32.23
N GLN A 225 -12.61 -3.85 32.35
CA GLN A 225 -11.77 -3.38 33.47
C GLN A 225 -12.48 -3.42 34.84
N ALA A 226 -13.81 -3.51 34.88
CA ALA A 226 -14.55 -3.53 36.14
C ALA A 226 -14.54 -4.91 36.81
N ASP A 227 -14.89 -5.95 36.04
CA ASP A 227 -15.02 -7.32 36.56
C ASP A 227 -13.88 -8.25 36.10
N GLY A 228 -12.95 -7.77 35.28
CA GLY A 228 -11.80 -8.54 34.78
C GLY A 228 -12.17 -9.61 33.76
N ARG A 229 -13.36 -9.51 33.14
CA ARG A 229 -13.81 -10.41 32.07
C ARG A 229 -13.06 -10.11 30.77
N ILE A 230 -12.88 -11.15 29.96
CA ILE A 230 -12.27 -11.05 28.63
C ILE A 230 -13.30 -11.46 27.60
N PHE A 231 -13.66 -10.55 26.69
CA PHE A 231 -14.55 -10.81 25.57
C PHE A 231 -13.74 -11.04 24.30
N VAL A 232 -14.14 -12.02 23.50
CA VAL A 232 -13.47 -12.38 22.25
C VAL A 232 -14.50 -12.52 21.13
N GLY A 233 -14.40 -11.64 20.13
CA GLY A 233 -15.17 -11.74 18.90
C GLY A 233 -14.59 -12.80 17.97
N VAL A 234 -15.48 -13.57 17.34
CA VAL A 234 -15.10 -14.66 16.42
C VAL A 234 -15.84 -14.47 15.10
N ALA A 235 -15.16 -14.71 13.99
CA ALA A 235 -15.78 -14.77 12.66
C ALA A 235 -16.51 -16.10 12.47
N ASP A 236 -17.61 -16.23 13.20
CA ASP A 236 -18.56 -17.34 13.18
C ASP A 236 -19.96 -16.76 13.44
N PRO A 237 -20.81 -16.64 12.40
CA PRO A 237 -22.17 -16.14 12.54
C PRO A 237 -23.08 -16.98 13.46
N ASP A 238 -22.79 -18.25 13.70
CA ASP A 238 -23.62 -19.08 14.59
C ASP A 238 -23.21 -18.91 16.06
N ASP A 239 -21.90 -18.75 16.33
CA ASP A 239 -21.32 -18.52 17.67
C ASP A 239 -20.31 -17.34 17.69
N PRO A 240 -20.78 -16.08 17.60
CA PRO A 240 -19.93 -14.93 17.27
C PRO A 240 -19.15 -14.31 18.45
N LEU A 241 -19.46 -14.68 19.70
CA LEU A 241 -18.90 -14.02 20.89
C LEU A 241 -18.69 -14.97 22.07
N TYR A 242 -17.48 -14.94 22.62
CA TYR A 242 -17.08 -15.71 23.79
C TYR A 242 -16.64 -14.80 24.94
N VAL A 243 -16.79 -15.29 26.16
CA VAL A 243 -16.32 -14.61 27.38
C VAL A 243 -15.54 -15.58 28.27
N SER A 244 -14.52 -15.06 28.94
CA SER A 244 -13.90 -15.68 30.10
C SER A 244 -14.14 -14.84 31.35
N GLU A 245 -14.58 -15.48 32.42
CA GLU A 245 -14.79 -14.86 33.75
C GLU A 245 -13.65 -15.18 34.72
N ASP A 246 -12.68 -16.00 34.31
CA ASP A 246 -11.58 -16.50 35.15
C ASP A 246 -10.19 -16.16 34.57
N ARG A 247 -10.12 -15.03 33.86
CA ARG A 247 -8.90 -14.48 33.22
C ARG A 247 -8.29 -15.43 32.18
N GLY A 248 -9.14 -16.08 31.39
CA GLY A 248 -8.76 -16.89 30.23
C GLY A 248 -8.38 -18.33 30.56
N GLN A 249 -8.85 -18.89 31.69
CA GLN A 249 -8.68 -20.32 31.99
C GLN A 249 -9.80 -21.15 31.34
N THR A 250 -11.03 -20.65 31.38
CA THR A 250 -12.20 -21.23 30.71
C THR A 250 -12.94 -20.18 29.88
N TRP A 251 -13.63 -20.66 28.85
CA TRP A 251 -14.33 -19.84 27.88
C TRP A 251 -15.72 -20.42 27.62
N GLN A 252 -16.70 -19.54 27.49
CA GLN A 252 -18.08 -19.92 27.18
C GLN A 252 -18.70 -18.92 26.20
N PRO A 253 -19.65 -19.35 25.35
CA PRO A 253 -20.42 -18.41 24.53
C PRO A 253 -21.14 -17.40 25.41
N VAL A 254 -21.19 -16.14 24.97
CA VAL A 254 -22.00 -15.13 25.67
C VAL A 254 -23.48 -15.43 25.44
N PRO A 255 -24.31 -15.58 26.50
CA PRO A 255 -25.72 -15.85 26.34
C PRO A 255 -26.42 -14.82 25.43
N GLY A 256 -27.13 -15.31 24.41
CA GLY A 256 -27.86 -14.47 23.45
C GLY A 256 -27.03 -13.92 22.30
N ALA A 257 -25.72 -14.13 22.26
CA ALA A 257 -24.84 -13.57 21.22
C ALA A 257 -25.17 -14.04 19.80
N ALA A 258 -25.77 -15.23 19.61
CA ALA A 258 -26.20 -15.69 18.28
C ALA A 258 -27.16 -14.70 17.57
N ALA A 259 -27.82 -13.80 18.32
CA ALA A 259 -28.66 -12.74 17.73
C ALA A 259 -27.87 -11.75 16.86
N ILE A 260 -26.57 -11.55 17.12
CA ILE A 260 -25.73 -10.61 16.36
C ILE A 260 -25.13 -11.24 15.09
N GLY A 261 -25.29 -12.55 14.91
CA GLY A 261 -24.78 -13.31 13.78
C GLY A 261 -25.68 -13.31 12.54
N SER A 262 -26.85 -12.66 12.61
CA SER A 262 -27.72 -12.47 11.45
C SER A 262 -28.50 -11.17 11.51
N VAL A 263 -28.60 -10.47 10.38
CA VAL A 263 -29.45 -9.28 10.21
C VAL A 263 -30.25 -9.42 8.91
N ASP A 264 -31.57 -9.29 8.99
CA ASP A 264 -32.50 -9.44 7.85
C ASP A 264 -32.29 -10.72 7.00
N GLY A 265 -31.79 -11.79 7.63
CA GLY A 265 -31.48 -13.07 6.98
C GLY A 265 -30.10 -13.14 6.32
N ASN A 266 -29.30 -12.08 6.37
CA ASN A 266 -27.88 -12.11 6.02
C ASN A 266 -27.07 -12.57 7.22
N ARG A 267 -26.14 -13.52 7.03
CA ARG A 267 -25.13 -13.86 8.04
C ARG A 267 -24.25 -12.65 8.30
N THR A 268 -23.88 -12.39 9.55
CA THR A 268 -23.05 -11.24 9.94
C THR A 268 -21.94 -11.65 10.91
N ILE A 269 -20.83 -10.92 10.87
CA ILE A 269 -19.64 -11.06 11.71
C ILE A 269 -19.54 -9.83 12.62
N PRO A 270 -19.14 -9.96 13.90
CA PRO A 270 -18.94 -8.79 14.76
C PRO A 270 -17.61 -8.11 14.45
N LYS A 271 -17.58 -7.21 13.46
CA LYS A 271 -16.33 -6.64 12.92
C LYS A 271 -15.44 -5.93 13.95
N GLN A 272 -16.03 -5.14 14.84
CA GLN A 272 -15.33 -4.40 15.89
C GLN A 272 -16.21 -4.25 17.12
N ALA A 273 -15.59 -3.92 18.24
CA ALA A 273 -16.27 -3.66 19.49
C ALA A 273 -15.61 -2.50 20.27
N ALA A 274 -16.36 -1.94 21.22
CA ALA A 274 -15.85 -0.97 22.17
C ALA A 274 -16.64 -1.06 23.49
N ILE A 275 -15.95 -1.04 24.63
CA ILE A 275 -16.60 -1.06 25.94
C ILE A 275 -16.71 0.36 26.51
N ASP A 276 -17.90 0.84 26.84
CA ASP A 276 -18.09 1.96 27.78
C ASP A 276 -17.98 1.43 29.21
N HIS A 277 -16.79 1.57 29.82
CA HIS A 277 -16.52 1.08 31.16
C HIS A 277 -17.33 1.80 32.25
N ALA A 278 -17.76 3.04 32.00
CA ALA A 278 -18.46 3.83 33.01
C ALA A 278 -19.95 3.44 33.10
N ASN A 279 -20.59 3.18 31.96
CA ASN A 279 -21.97 2.71 31.91
C ASN A 279 -22.11 1.18 31.91
N GLY A 280 -21.00 0.44 31.73
CA GLY A 280 -21.00 -1.02 31.69
C GLY A 280 -21.67 -1.57 30.44
N HIS A 281 -21.30 -1.05 29.27
CA HIS A 281 -21.88 -1.45 27.99
C HIS A 281 -20.79 -1.89 27.01
N LEU A 282 -20.92 -3.10 26.47
CA LEU A 282 -20.14 -3.55 25.31
C LEU A 282 -20.94 -3.25 24.04
N PHE A 283 -20.41 -2.40 23.18
CA PHE A 283 -20.97 -2.12 21.86
C PHE A 283 -20.26 -2.95 20.80
N ILE A 284 -21.02 -3.48 19.85
CA ILE A 284 -20.49 -4.33 18.77
C ILE A 284 -21.12 -3.88 17.46
N VAL A 285 -20.27 -3.63 16.46
CA VAL A 285 -20.72 -3.42 15.08
C VAL A 285 -20.59 -4.71 14.29
N THR A 286 -21.56 -4.97 13.43
CA THR A 286 -21.61 -6.18 12.61
C THR A 286 -21.68 -5.84 11.13
N SER A 287 -21.18 -6.74 10.29
CA SER A 287 -21.31 -6.67 8.83
C SER A 287 -21.43 -8.07 8.23
N TRP A 288 -22.10 -8.18 7.08
CA TRP A 288 -22.30 -9.41 6.33
C TRP A 288 -21.05 -9.84 5.56
N ASP A 289 -20.20 -8.87 5.25
CA ASP A 289 -18.93 -9.06 4.59
C ASP A 289 -17.79 -8.63 5.52
N PRO A 290 -16.66 -9.37 5.55
CA PRO A 290 -15.50 -9.02 6.37
C PRO A 290 -14.89 -7.66 5.98
N GLY A 291 -15.13 -7.19 4.75
CA GLY A 291 -14.55 -5.98 4.20
C GLY A 291 -13.13 -6.20 3.63
N PRO A 292 -12.47 -5.12 3.16
CA PRO A 292 -12.92 -3.73 3.30
C PRO A 292 -13.77 -3.22 2.12
N TYR A 293 -14.07 -4.01 1.09
CA TYR A 293 -14.55 -3.45 -0.18
C TYR A 293 -16.06 -3.54 -0.45
N ASN A 294 -16.73 -4.60 0.03
CA ASN A 294 -18.08 -4.88 -0.45
C ASN A 294 -19.11 -3.92 0.17
N GLY A 295 -20.06 -3.50 -0.66
CA GLY A 295 -21.17 -2.64 -0.24
C GLY A 295 -22.31 -3.43 0.41
N ALA A 296 -23.52 -2.87 0.35
CA ALA A 296 -24.70 -3.53 0.91
C ALA A 296 -25.02 -4.87 0.21
N PRO A 297 -25.57 -5.85 0.96
CA PRO A 297 -26.00 -7.10 0.37
C PRO A 297 -27.19 -6.89 -0.58
N ALA A 298 -27.51 -7.91 -1.36
CA ALA A 298 -28.59 -7.86 -2.33
C ALA A 298 -29.96 -7.51 -1.70
N SER A 299 -30.22 -7.99 -0.47
CA SER A 299 -31.47 -7.79 0.26
C SER A 299 -31.24 -7.45 1.73
N GLY A 300 -32.13 -6.64 2.31
CA GLY A 300 -32.09 -6.29 3.74
C GLY A 300 -30.91 -5.40 4.11
N LYS A 301 -30.70 -5.23 5.42
CA LYS A 301 -29.49 -4.63 5.99
C LYS A 301 -28.34 -5.63 5.98
N GLY A 302 -27.14 -5.13 5.74
CA GLY A 302 -25.91 -5.91 5.84
C GLY A 302 -25.27 -5.91 7.21
N GLY A 303 -25.82 -5.21 8.20
CA GLY A 303 -25.29 -5.21 9.55
C GLY A 303 -26.09 -4.34 10.52
N ALA A 304 -25.67 -4.39 11.78
CA ALA A 304 -26.33 -3.79 12.93
C ALA A 304 -25.31 -3.34 14.00
N ILE A 305 -25.74 -2.44 14.88
CA ILE A 305 -25.02 -2.05 16.09
C ILE A 305 -25.76 -2.64 17.29
N TRP A 306 -25.06 -3.44 18.08
CA TRP A 306 -25.60 -4.12 19.27
C TRP A 306 -24.98 -3.55 20.53
N ARG A 307 -25.76 -3.53 21.61
CA ARG A 307 -25.31 -3.20 22.96
C ARG A 307 -25.60 -4.33 23.91
N LEU A 308 -24.58 -4.82 24.60
CA LEU A 308 -24.67 -5.75 25.72
C LEU A 308 -24.49 -4.97 27.03
N ASP A 309 -25.49 -5.04 27.90
CA ASP A 309 -25.38 -4.57 29.27
C ASP A 309 -24.57 -5.59 30.10
N LEU A 310 -23.39 -5.18 30.54
CA LEU A 310 -22.41 -6.05 31.18
C LEU A 310 -22.83 -6.48 32.60
N ALA A 311 -23.71 -5.74 33.27
CA ALA A 311 -24.19 -6.08 34.60
C ALA A 311 -25.34 -7.10 34.56
N THR A 312 -26.20 -7.01 33.55
CA THR A 312 -27.44 -7.82 33.46
C THR A 312 -27.40 -8.92 32.40
N GLY A 313 -26.47 -8.85 31.44
CA GLY A 313 -26.43 -9.71 30.26
C GLY A 313 -27.51 -9.39 29.22
N GLY A 314 -28.18 -8.24 29.35
CA GLY A 314 -29.26 -7.82 28.45
C GLY A 314 -28.74 -7.27 27.12
N TRP A 315 -29.30 -7.75 26.01
CA TRP A 315 -28.99 -7.27 24.66
C TRP A 315 -30.01 -6.24 24.17
N ALA A 316 -29.53 -5.24 23.44
CA ALA A 316 -30.35 -4.29 22.69
C ALA A 316 -29.77 -4.07 21.28
N ASP A 317 -30.63 -4.10 20.27
CA ASP A 317 -30.32 -3.55 18.95
C ASP A 317 -30.42 -2.03 19.04
N VAL A 318 -29.28 -1.36 18.86
CA VAL A 318 -29.13 0.09 18.89
C VAL A 318 -28.75 0.64 17.52
N THR A 319 -29.03 -0.10 16.44
CA THR A 319 -28.76 0.34 15.07
C THR A 319 -29.53 1.63 14.75
N PRO A 320 -28.91 2.62 14.07
CA PRO A 320 -29.63 3.77 13.55
C PRO A 320 -30.88 3.35 12.77
N THR A 321 -32.03 3.86 13.19
CA THR A 321 -33.33 3.54 12.55
C THR A 321 -33.51 4.24 11.20
N TYR A 322 -32.70 5.27 10.96
CA TYR A 322 -32.71 6.09 9.75
C TYR A 322 -31.35 6.04 9.04
N SER A 323 -31.38 5.94 7.72
CA SER A 323 -30.23 6.09 6.83
C SER A 323 -30.66 6.92 5.61
N PRO A 324 -29.96 8.02 5.27
CA PRO A 324 -30.25 8.83 4.09
C PRO A 324 -30.33 8.03 2.78
N VAL A 325 -29.53 6.98 2.65
CA VAL A 325 -29.50 6.10 1.45
C VAL A 325 -30.49 4.93 1.53
N GLY A 326 -31.23 4.79 2.64
CA GLY A 326 -32.24 3.77 2.87
C GLY A 326 -31.71 2.36 3.20
N LYS A 327 -30.61 1.92 2.58
CA LYS A 327 -29.96 0.62 2.89
C LYS A 327 -28.73 0.80 3.77
N THR A 328 -28.61 0.00 4.83
CA THR A 328 -27.39 -0.08 5.65
C THR A 328 -26.50 -1.19 5.12
N PRO A 329 -25.27 -0.91 4.67
CA PRO A 329 -24.40 -1.93 4.08
C PRO A 329 -23.78 -2.87 5.11
N GLY A 330 -23.74 -2.45 6.37
CA GLY A 330 -22.85 -2.99 7.40
C GLY A 330 -22.09 -1.82 8.03
N PHE A 331 -21.32 -2.12 9.06
CA PHE A 331 -20.53 -1.13 9.78
C PHE A 331 -19.06 -1.55 9.83
N GLY A 332 -18.16 -0.58 9.70
CA GLY A 332 -16.71 -0.77 9.81
C GLY A 332 -16.23 -0.45 11.22
N GLY A 333 -16.01 0.83 11.50
CA GLY A 333 -15.51 1.33 12.78
C GLY A 333 -16.57 1.61 13.85
N ILE A 334 -16.22 1.40 15.12
CA ILE A 334 -16.95 1.91 16.31
C ILE A 334 -16.00 2.46 17.36
N THR A 335 -16.38 3.57 18.01
CA THR A 335 -15.59 4.21 19.07
C THR A 335 -16.49 4.79 20.16
N VAL A 336 -16.01 4.78 21.40
CA VAL A 336 -16.66 5.41 22.56
C VAL A 336 -15.83 6.63 23.00
N ASP A 337 -16.49 7.72 23.39
CA ASP A 337 -15.83 8.86 24.01
C ASP A 337 -15.54 8.56 25.49
N ARG A 338 -14.25 8.37 25.83
CA ARG A 338 -13.84 8.02 27.20
C ARG A 338 -14.10 9.14 28.21
N GLN A 339 -14.18 10.39 27.78
CA GLN A 339 -14.43 11.54 28.65
C GLN A 339 -15.92 11.82 28.82
N ARG A 340 -16.77 11.31 27.91
CA ARG A 340 -18.22 11.45 27.95
C ARG A 340 -18.91 10.10 27.78
N PRO A 341 -18.96 9.27 28.85
CA PRO A 341 -19.64 7.98 28.82
C PRO A 341 -21.07 8.09 28.29
N GLY A 342 -21.46 7.16 27.43
CA GLY A 342 -22.71 7.16 26.68
C GLY A 342 -22.64 7.85 25.32
N THR A 343 -21.53 8.51 25.00
CA THR A 343 -21.24 9.03 23.65
C THR A 343 -20.43 8.01 22.85
N LEU A 344 -20.89 7.73 21.63
CA LEU A 344 -20.24 6.80 20.70
C LEU A 344 -20.46 7.21 19.25
N MET A 345 -19.58 6.74 18.37
CA MET A 345 -19.67 6.94 16.92
C MET A 345 -19.42 5.63 16.17
N ALA A 346 -20.04 5.50 15.00
CA ALA A 346 -19.85 4.35 14.10
C ALA A 346 -19.93 4.79 12.64
N ALA A 347 -19.27 4.07 11.73
CA ALA A 347 -19.25 4.37 10.29
C ALA A 347 -19.77 3.19 9.46
N THR A 348 -20.40 3.49 8.33
CA THR A 348 -20.84 2.48 7.35
C THR A 348 -19.67 1.84 6.61
N GLN A 349 -19.88 0.61 6.13
CA GLN A 349 -18.91 -0.14 5.32
C GLN A 349 -19.66 -1.10 4.35
N ASN A 350 -19.82 -0.82 3.05
CA ASN A 350 -19.55 0.45 2.38
C ASN A 350 -20.76 1.06 1.70
N ASN A 351 -20.99 2.35 1.96
CA ASN A 351 -21.83 3.21 1.15
C ASN A 351 -20.95 3.91 0.11
N TRP A 352 -20.67 3.21 -1.00
CA TRP A 352 -19.88 3.76 -2.10
C TRP A 352 -20.50 5.01 -2.74
N TYR A 353 -21.83 5.13 -2.68
CA TYR A 353 -22.57 6.28 -3.21
C TYR A 353 -23.64 6.78 -2.21
N PRO A 354 -23.82 8.11 -2.08
CA PRO A 354 -22.91 9.14 -2.58
C PRO A 354 -21.61 9.18 -1.77
N ASP A 355 -21.62 8.69 -0.53
CA ASP A 355 -20.51 8.75 0.43
C ASP A 355 -20.82 7.85 1.63
N GLU A 356 -19.80 7.57 2.45
CA GLU A 356 -20.02 6.91 3.74
C GLU A 356 -20.82 7.79 4.69
N ILE A 357 -21.49 7.17 5.66
CA ILE A 357 -22.22 7.87 6.72
C ILE A 357 -21.51 7.59 8.05
N ILE A 358 -21.16 8.67 8.74
CA ILE A 358 -20.67 8.61 10.12
C ILE A 358 -21.85 8.95 11.03
N TYR A 359 -22.10 8.09 12.01
CA TYR A 359 -23.17 8.24 12.98
C TYR A 359 -22.59 8.65 14.34
N ARG A 360 -23.31 9.51 15.07
CA ARG A 360 -22.98 9.91 16.44
C ARG A 360 -24.18 9.76 17.37
N SER A 361 -23.98 9.13 18.52
CA SER A 361 -24.96 9.00 19.61
C SER A 361 -24.39 9.60 20.90
N ARG A 362 -25.28 10.09 21.77
CA ARG A 362 -24.95 10.67 23.09
C ARG A 362 -25.74 10.04 24.24
N ASP A 363 -26.45 8.94 23.95
CA ASP A 363 -27.38 8.30 24.86
C ASP A 363 -27.27 6.76 24.79
N SER A 364 -26.04 6.28 24.65
CA SER A 364 -25.71 4.85 24.58
C SER A 364 -26.42 4.12 23.44
N GLY A 365 -26.56 4.78 22.29
CA GLY A 365 -27.11 4.24 21.05
C GLY A 365 -28.63 4.33 20.95
N ALA A 366 -29.32 4.99 21.89
CA ALA A 366 -30.78 5.11 21.83
C ALA A 366 -31.24 6.04 20.68
N THR A 367 -30.47 7.10 20.40
CA THR A 367 -30.68 7.99 19.26
C THR A 367 -29.36 8.28 18.54
N TRP A 368 -29.46 8.61 17.24
CA TRP A 368 -28.32 8.84 16.36
C TRP A 368 -28.52 10.06 15.48
N GLU A 369 -27.42 10.76 15.24
CA GLU A 369 -27.28 11.85 14.27
C GLU A 369 -26.31 11.41 13.14
N THR A 370 -26.54 11.85 11.89
CA THR A 370 -25.74 11.48 10.71
C THR A 370 -24.78 12.59 10.28
N SER A 371 -23.62 12.27 9.69
CA SER A 371 -22.67 13.27 9.19
C SER A 371 -23.19 14.13 8.05
N TRP A 372 -24.14 13.61 7.28
CA TRP A 372 -24.85 14.32 6.21
C TRP A 372 -26.28 13.80 6.07
N ASP A 373 -27.14 14.56 5.38
CA ASP A 373 -28.52 14.17 5.04
C ASP A 373 -28.97 14.83 3.72
N TYR A 374 -30.08 14.35 3.16
CA TYR A 374 -30.70 14.90 1.95
C TYR A 374 -31.79 15.92 2.27
N ALA A 375 -31.74 17.08 1.61
CA ALA A 375 -32.85 18.01 1.48
C ALA A 375 -33.51 17.84 0.11
N PHE A 376 -34.70 17.25 0.09
CA PHE A 376 -35.49 17.04 -1.13
C PHE A 376 -36.43 18.22 -1.40
N ASP A 377 -36.50 18.68 -2.65
CA ASP A 377 -37.52 19.65 -3.06
C ASP A 377 -38.96 19.09 -2.96
N ALA A 378 -39.96 19.94 -3.17
CA ALA A 378 -41.37 19.56 -3.10
C ALA A 378 -41.78 18.42 -4.06
N ASN A 379 -41.00 18.15 -5.10
CA ASN A 379 -41.27 17.12 -6.09
C ASN A 379 -40.43 15.85 -5.87
N TRP A 380 -39.62 15.81 -4.81
CA TRP A 380 -38.65 14.73 -4.57
C TRP A 380 -37.71 14.53 -5.77
N SER A 381 -37.28 15.63 -6.38
CA SER A 381 -36.43 15.61 -7.57
C SER A 381 -35.06 14.99 -7.29
N TRP A 382 -34.50 14.34 -8.32
CA TRP A 382 -33.13 13.86 -8.33
C TRP A 382 -32.24 14.74 -9.23
N PRO A 383 -31.01 15.09 -8.81
CA PRO A 383 -30.42 14.83 -7.50
C PRO A 383 -31.00 15.74 -6.39
N PRO A 384 -31.10 15.26 -5.13
CA PRO A 384 -31.40 16.12 -3.98
C PRO A 384 -30.20 17.00 -3.62
N GLU A 385 -30.44 18.04 -2.81
CA GLU A 385 -29.37 18.73 -2.10
C GLU A 385 -28.85 17.83 -0.96
N ARG A 386 -27.53 17.74 -0.82
CA ARG A 386 -26.87 17.12 0.34
C ARG A 386 -26.43 18.22 1.30
N VAL A 387 -26.66 18.03 2.59
CA VAL A 387 -26.27 18.96 3.65
C VAL A 387 -25.37 18.22 4.64
N ASP A 388 -24.19 18.77 4.90
CA ASP A 388 -23.16 18.14 5.74
C ASP A 388 -22.98 18.86 7.07
N ARG A 389 -22.59 18.13 8.12
CA ARG A 389 -22.24 18.70 9.44
C ARG A 389 -20.90 19.42 9.45
N PHE A 390 -20.02 19.06 8.55
CA PHE A 390 -18.67 19.57 8.49
C PHE A 390 -18.25 19.72 7.03
N LYS A 391 -17.26 20.60 6.82
CA LYS A 391 -16.58 20.75 5.54
C LYS A 391 -15.27 19.97 5.57
N MET A 392 -14.95 19.34 4.44
CA MET A 392 -13.67 18.67 4.24
C MET A 392 -12.64 19.68 3.74
N ASP A 393 -11.47 19.71 4.37
CA ASP A 393 -10.32 20.52 4.00
C ASP A 393 -9.18 19.59 3.56
N ALA A 394 -9.07 19.41 2.24
CA ALA A 394 -8.05 18.60 1.60
C ALA A 394 -6.70 19.33 1.43
N SER A 395 -6.50 20.50 2.08
CA SER A 395 -5.19 21.17 2.04
C SER A 395 -4.09 20.22 2.55
N GLY A 396 -2.97 20.19 1.83
CA GLY A 396 -1.88 19.22 2.06
C GLY A 396 -1.98 17.93 1.21
N SER A 397 -3.16 17.60 0.68
CA SER A 397 -3.41 16.45 -0.20
C SER A 397 -4.52 16.75 -1.21
N GLU A 398 -4.33 17.81 -2.00
CA GLU A 398 -5.34 18.35 -2.94
C GLU A 398 -5.83 17.31 -3.98
N TRP A 399 -5.01 16.29 -4.23
CA TRP A 399 -5.33 15.15 -5.09
C TRP A 399 -6.48 14.28 -4.56
N LEU A 400 -6.94 14.45 -3.31
CA LEU A 400 -8.10 13.74 -2.74
C LEU A 400 -9.43 14.09 -3.40
N SER A 401 -9.47 15.10 -4.26
CA SER A 401 -10.58 15.32 -5.19
C SER A 401 -10.63 14.28 -6.32
N PHE A 402 -9.55 13.53 -6.51
CA PHE A 402 -9.34 12.64 -7.65
C PHE A 402 -9.58 13.38 -8.98
N GLY A 403 -9.21 14.66 -9.06
CA GLY A 403 -9.43 15.49 -10.25
C GLY A 403 -10.90 15.60 -10.69
N ALA A 404 -11.84 15.16 -9.86
CA ALA A 404 -13.26 15.17 -10.14
C ALA A 404 -13.88 16.50 -9.69
N ALA A 405 -15.04 16.80 -10.28
CA ALA A 405 -15.95 17.82 -9.79
C ALA A 405 -17.11 17.15 -9.05
N ASP A 406 -17.78 17.89 -8.18
CA ASP A 406 -19.00 17.40 -7.51
C ASP A 406 -20.07 17.01 -8.54
N ASP A 407 -20.72 15.86 -8.32
CA ASP A 407 -21.83 15.35 -9.13
C ASP A 407 -23.06 15.12 -8.25
N GLY A 408 -23.92 16.14 -8.19
CA GLY A 408 -25.09 16.14 -7.31
C GLY A 408 -24.68 15.96 -5.83
N PRO A 409 -25.17 14.93 -5.12
CA PRO A 409 -24.80 14.70 -3.72
C PRO A 409 -23.45 13.98 -3.55
N ALA A 410 -22.82 13.51 -4.62
CA ALA A 410 -21.50 12.90 -4.59
C ALA A 410 -20.44 13.99 -4.76
N TYR A 411 -19.87 14.45 -3.63
CA TYR A 411 -18.79 15.42 -3.64
C TYR A 411 -17.46 14.78 -4.06
N ALA A 412 -16.61 15.55 -4.72
CA ALA A 412 -15.30 15.10 -5.18
C ALA A 412 -14.37 14.77 -4.00
N VAL A 413 -14.39 15.60 -2.94
CA VAL A 413 -13.72 15.31 -1.67
C VAL A 413 -14.74 14.68 -0.72
N LYS A 414 -14.61 13.36 -0.55
CA LYS A 414 -15.55 12.52 0.20
C LYS A 414 -15.23 12.47 1.69
N HIS A 415 -16.23 12.17 2.53
CA HIS A 415 -16.01 11.78 3.94
C HIS A 415 -15.13 10.53 4.00
N GLY A 416 -15.31 9.62 3.04
CA GLY A 416 -14.36 8.55 2.77
C GLY A 416 -15.00 7.33 2.13
N TRP A 417 -14.27 6.24 2.22
CA TRP A 417 -14.68 4.88 1.94
C TRP A 417 -13.73 3.96 2.71
N MET A 418 -14.12 2.71 2.93
CA MET A 418 -13.35 1.75 3.72
C MET A 418 -13.09 2.23 5.15
N ILE A 419 -14.08 2.86 5.81
CA ILE A 419 -13.93 3.44 7.16
C ILE A 419 -14.07 2.34 8.23
N ASP A 420 -13.01 1.57 8.38
CA ASP A 420 -12.84 0.63 9.50
C ASP A 420 -12.12 1.29 10.69
N ALA A 421 -11.13 2.14 10.45
CA ALA A 421 -10.48 2.92 11.50
C ALA A 421 -11.33 4.15 11.86
N LEU A 422 -11.88 4.20 13.08
CA LEU A 422 -12.61 5.36 13.60
C LEU A 422 -12.30 5.46 15.09
N ALA A 423 -11.60 6.52 15.53
CA ALA A 423 -11.11 6.62 16.90
C ALA A 423 -11.26 8.04 17.47
N ILE A 424 -12.15 8.19 18.45
CA ILE A 424 -12.18 9.39 19.32
C ILE A 424 -10.97 9.29 20.25
N ASP A 425 -10.27 10.40 20.43
CA ASP A 425 -9.16 10.47 21.37
C ASP A 425 -9.68 10.28 22.81
N PRO A 426 -9.18 9.28 23.56
CA PRO A 426 -9.62 9.03 24.93
C PRO A 426 -9.30 10.19 25.90
N HIS A 427 -8.41 11.11 25.53
CA HIS A 427 -8.01 12.27 26.32
C HIS A 427 -8.58 13.59 25.83
N ASN A 428 -9.33 13.59 24.71
CA ASN A 428 -9.91 14.80 24.14
C ASN A 428 -11.18 14.50 23.32
N SER A 429 -12.37 14.73 23.90
CA SER A 429 -13.65 14.57 23.21
C SER A 429 -13.80 15.37 21.92
N ASP A 430 -13.02 16.43 21.72
CA ASP A 430 -13.05 17.22 20.49
C ASP A 430 -12.19 16.63 19.38
N ARG A 431 -11.29 15.67 19.69
CA ARG A 431 -10.39 15.06 18.72
C ARG A 431 -10.86 13.69 18.26
N ILE A 432 -10.92 13.51 16.95
CA ILE A 432 -11.21 12.23 16.29
C ILE A 432 -10.36 12.10 15.03
N MET A 433 -9.94 10.88 14.73
CA MET A 433 -9.32 10.51 13.46
C MET A 433 -10.03 9.29 12.86
N TRP A 434 -10.11 9.23 11.53
CA TRP A 434 -10.55 8.04 10.82
C TRP A 434 -9.75 7.79 9.55
N GLY A 435 -9.50 6.51 9.28
CA GLY A 435 -8.83 6.05 8.08
C GLY A 435 -9.83 5.83 6.95
N THR A 436 -9.35 5.98 5.72
CA THR A 436 -10.06 5.61 4.49
C THR A 436 -9.15 4.76 3.62
N GLY A 437 -9.64 4.31 2.47
CA GLY A 437 -8.80 3.66 1.45
C GLY A 437 -7.74 4.57 0.81
N ALA A 438 -7.61 5.84 1.20
CA ALA A 438 -6.63 6.76 0.62
C ALA A 438 -5.94 7.72 1.63
N THR A 439 -6.51 7.97 2.80
CA THR A 439 -5.97 8.99 3.74
C THR A 439 -6.46 8.78 5.17
N ILE A 440 -5.98 9.63 6.08
CA ILE A 440 -6.51 9.82 7.43
C ILE A 440 -7.15 11.21 7.49
N TRP A 441 -8.42 11.26 7.88
CA TRP A 441 -9.14 12.48 8.19
C TRP A 441 -9.18 12.71 9.70
N GLY A 442 -9.29 13.97 10.13
CA GLY A 442 -9.55 14.27 11.53
C GLY A 442 -9.96 15.71 11.83
N THR A 443 -10.41 15.93 13.05
CA THR A 443 -10.77 17.25 13.57
C THR A 443 -10.44 17.34 15.06
N GLU A 444 -10.35 18.57 15.56
CA GLU A 444 -10.25 18.91 16.99
C GLU A 444 -11.44 19.79 17.41
N GLN A 445 -12.58 19.65 16.72
CA GLN A 445 -13.82 20.40 16.95
C GLN A 445 -15.03 19.46 17.01
N LEU A 446 -14.83 18.17 17.30
CA LEU A 446 -15.89 17.16 17.20
C LEU A 446 -17.14 17.52 17.99
N THR A 447 -17.01 18.13 19.18
CA THR A 447 -18.18 18.41 20.01
C THR A 447 -18.96 19.64 19.55
N ALA A 448 -18.49 20.35 18.53
CA ALA A 448 -19.32 21.31 17.79
C ALA A 448 -20.52 20.62 17.11
N TRP A 449 -20.38 19.35 16.71
CA TRP A 449 -21.48 18.51 16.21
C TRP A 449 -22.69 18.56 17.15
N ASP A 450 -22.42 18.44 18.45
CA ASP A 450 -23.44 18.27 19.50
C ASP A 450 -24.39 19.48 19.63
N ALA A 451 -23.99 20.64 19.10
CA ALA A 451 -24.73 21.89 19.14
C ALA A 451 -25.53 22.18 17.85
N GLN A 452 -25.31 21.43 16.76
CA GLN A 452 -25.88 21.72 15.44
C GLN A 452 -27.35 21.30 15.29
N GLY A 453 -27.82 20.31 16.05
CA GLY A 453 -29.17 19.76 15.90
C GLY A 453 -29.36 18.95 14.60
N PRO A 454 -30.61 18.77 14.13
CA PRO A 454 -30.89 18.08 12.87
C PRO A 454 -30.39 18.86 11.65
N LEU A 455 -29.91 18.16 10.62
CA LEU A 455 -29.46 18.75 9.35
C LEU A 455 -30.62 19.22 8.47
N VAL A 456 -31.78 18.59 8.63
CA VAL A 456 -32.96 18.76 7.78
C VAL A 456 -34.23 18.75 8.63
N GLY A 457 -35.28 19.43 8.16
CA GLY A 457 -36.55 19.55 8.87
C GLY A 457 -37.73 19.73 7.93
N TRP A 458 -38.94 19.40 8.40
CA TRP A 458 -40.16 19.63 7.63
C TRP A 458 -40.58 21.10 7.70
N ASP A 459 -40.66 21.77 6.55
CA ASP A 459 -41.25 23.10 6.44
C ASP A 459 -42.72 22.97 6.02
N ALA A 460 -43.62 23.39 6.92
CA ALA A 460 -45.06 23.33 6.69
C ALA A 460 -45.56 24.33 5.64
N GLU A 461 -44.88 25.46 5.44
CA GLU A 461 -45.21 26.45 4.41
C GLU A 461 -44.71 26.01 3.05
N ALA A 462 -43.50 25.46 3.01
CA ALA A 462 -42.91 24.92 1.78
C ALA A 462 -43.55 23.58 1.37
N GLY A 463 -44.14 22.84 2.33
CA GLY A 463 -44.79 21.55 2.12
C GLY A 463 -43.82 20.41 1.80
N HIS A 464 -42.54 20.55 2.17
CA HIS A 464 -41.48 19.57 1.95
C HIS A 464 -40.36 19.71 2.98
N GLN A 465 -39.38 18.80 2.93
CA GLN A 465 -38.19 18.83 3.76
C GLN A 465 -37.21 19.91 3.28
N VAL A 466 -36.63 20.68 4.19
CA VAL A 466 -35.65 21.71 3.86
C VAL A 466 -34.36 21.51 4.66
N ALA A 467 -33.24 22.00 4.11
CA ALA A 467 -31.99 22.13 4.83
C ALA A 467 -32.17 23.07 6.03
N LEU A 468 -31.65 22.67 7.19
CA LEU A 468 -31.59 23.54 8.37
C LEU A 468 -30.22 24.20 8.45
N PRO A 469 -30.14 25.47 8.86
CA PRO A 469 -28.85 26.15 8.97
C PRO A 469 -28.04 25.54 10.12
N VAL A 470 -26.88 24.98 9.80
CA VAL A 470 -25.89 24.49 10.77
C VAL A 470 -24.56 25.20 10.58
N GLU A 471 -23.86 25.50 11.67
CA GLU A 471 -22.50 26.03 11.61
C GLU A 471 -21.52 24.86 11.45
N GLN A 472 -21.01 24.67 10.24
CA GLN A 472 -20.08 23.57 9.93
C GLN A 472 -18.71 23.78 10.57
N PHE A 473 -18.19 22.76 11.26
CA PHE A 473 -16.77 22.70 11.64
C PHE A 473 -15.92 22.11 10.51
N THR A 474 -14.59 22.19 10.64
CA THR A 474 -13.65 21.66 9.64
C THR A 474 -13.15 20.29 10.02
N VAL A 475 -13.14 19.37 9.05
CA VAL A 475 -12.37 18.13 9.08
C VAL A 475 -11.25 18.29 8.06
N ALA A 476 -10.00 18.05 8.48
CA ALA A 476 -8.83 18.23 7.63
C ALA A 476 -7.99 16.95 7.53
N VAL A 477 -7.10 16.90 6.55
CA VAL A 477 -6.13 15.81 6.40
C VAL A 477 -5.29 15.68 7.68
N ARG A 478 -5.06 14.44 8.10
CA ARG A 478 -4.22 14.02 9.23
C ARG A 478 -3.27 12.90 8.82
N ALA A 479 -2.84 12.89 7.57
CA ALA A 479 -1.97 11.87 6.98
C ALA A 479 -0.53 12.33 6.75
N ASP A 480 -0.13 13.51 7.23
CA ASP A 480 1.23 14.03 7.06
C ASP A 480 2.26 13.01 7.58
N GLY A 481 3.21 12.62 6.73
CA GLY A 481 4.22 11.61 7.05
C GLY A 481 3.80 10.15 6.82
N VAL A 482 2.51 9.86 6.62
CA VAL A 482 2.05 8.57 6.08
C VAL A 482 2.29 8.58 4.58
N GLU A 483 2.99 7.59 4.05
CA GLU A 483 3.31 7.49 2.64
C GLU A 483 3.15 6.04 2.23
N GLU A 484 2.02 5.72 1.61
CA GLU A 484 1.53 4.34 1.48
C GLU A 484 1.29 3.88 0.04
N THR A 485 1.64 4.72 -0.94
CA THR A 485 1.46 4.35 -2.36
C THR A 485 2.36 3.18 -2.77
N ALA A 486 1.84 2.32 -3.65
CA ALA A 486 2.61 1.30 -4.34
C ALA A 486 3.14 1.83 -5.69
N VAL A 487 4.41 2.23 -5.73
CA VAL A 487 5.02 2.88 -6.90
C VAL A 487 5.38 1.85 -7.97
N GLN A 488 4.94 2.06 -9.21
CA GLN A 488 5.05 1.11 -10.32
C GLN A 488 6.19 1.42 -11.30
N ASP A 489 6.45 2.70 -11.61
CA ASP A 489 7.59 3.13 -12.41
C ASP A 489 7.93 4.60 -12.13
N ILE A 490 9.16 5.01 -12.47
CA ILE A 490 9.70 6.34 -12.15
C ILE A 490 10.46 6.88 -13.36
N ALA A 491 10.23 8.15 -13.70
CA ALA A 491 10.99 8.91 -14.68
C ALA A 491 11.50 10.22 -14.06
N ALA A 492 12.83 10.35 -13.93
CA ALA A 492 13.48 11.58 -13.46
C ALA A 492 14.00 12.39 -14.65
N LEU A 493 13.39 13.55 -14.90
CA LEU A 493 13.68 14.40 -16.07
C LEU A 493 14.72 15.49 -15.79
N GLY A 494 15.15 15.62 -14.53
CA GLY A 494 15.93 16.77 -14.04
C GLY A 494 15.00 17.91 -13.65
N GLY A 495 14.96 18.25 -12.36
CA GLY A 495 14.01 19.21 -11.80
C GLY A 495 12.57 18.70 -11.66
N THR A 496 12.13 17.81 -12.55
CA THR A 496 10.79 17.19 -12.56
C THR A 496 10.90 15.68 -12.37
N LEU A 497 10.09 15.13 -11.47
CA LEU A 497 9.92 13.70 -11.23
C LEU A 497 8.50 13.28 -11.64
N VAL A 498 8.39 12.22 -12.44
CA VAL A 498 7.11 11.63 -12.82
C VAL A 498 7.07 10.21 -12.27
N SER A 499 6.01 9.85 -11.55
CA SER A 499 5.81 8.53 -10.99
C SER A 499 4.48 7.92 -11.44
N ALA A 500 4.48 6.62 -11.70
CA ALA A 500 3.27 5.82 -11.84
C ALA A 500 2.99 5.12 -10.51
N THR A 501 1.75 5.17 -10.02
CA THR A 501 1.35 4.58 -8.72
C THR A 501 0.11 3.72 -8.89
N GLY A 502 0.00 2.66 -8.06
CA GLY A 502 -1.26 1.97 -7.85
C GLY A 502 -2.29 2.91 -7.24
N ASP A 503 -3.56 2.65 -7.52
CA ASP A 503 -4.77 3.34 -7.03
C ASP A 503 -4.94 4.82 -7.41
N LEU A 504 -3.85 5.58 -7.54
CA LEU A 504 -3.86 7.02 -7.76
C LEU A 504 -3.43 7.44 -9.16
N GLY A 505 -3.09 6.47 -10.03
CA GLY A 505 -2.57 6.72 -11.37
C GLY A 505 -1.10 7.13 -11.34
N GLY A 506 -0.76 8.27 -10.74
CA GLY A 506 0.61 8.79 -10.71
C GLY A 506 0.69 10.28 -10.38
N PHE A 507 1.91 10.78 -10.22
CA PHE A 507 2.18 12.17 -9.85
C PHE A 507 3.30 12.78 -10.68
N VAL A 508 3.21 14.09 -10.90
CA VAL A 508 4.25 14.96 -11.44
C VAL A 508 4.69 15.93 -10.33
N GLN A 509 5.97 15.86 -9.96
CA GLN A 509 6.54 16.59 -8.83
C GLN A 509 7.79 17.36 -9.24
N ASP A 510 7.71 18.69 -9.17
CA ASP A 510 8.86 19.59 -9.26
C ASP A 510 9.42 19.97 -7.87
N ASP A 511 8.65 19.66 -6.82
CA ASP A 511 9.01 19.85 -5.42
C ASP A 511 8.63 18.60 -4.63
N LEU A 512 9.65 17.89 -4.15
CA LEU A 512 9.49 16.61 -3.44
C LEU A 512 8.92 16.78 -2.02
N GLY A 513 8.77 18.02 -1.53
CA GLY A 513 8.16 18.32 -0.23
C GLY A 513 6.64 18.42 -0.24
N ARG A 514 5.98 18.17 -1.38
CA ARG A 514 4.52 18.17 -1.54
C ARG A 514 4.05 17.12 -2.56
N ALA A 515 2.78 16.73 -2.48
CA ALA A 515 2.14 15.72 -3.34
C ALA A 515 2.35 15.89 -4.86
N GLY A 516 2.55 17.12 -5.34
CA GLY A 516 2.62 17.41 -6.76
C GLY A 516 1.25 17.29 -7.43
N GLU A 517 1.25 17.32 -8.77
CA GLU A 517 0.03 17.22 -9.56
C GLU A 517 -0.27 15.75 -9.89
N GLN A 518 -1.48 15.30 -9.57
CA GLN A 518 -1.92 13.95 -9.92
C GLN A 518 -2.12 13.85 -11.43
N ILE A 519 -1.61 12.79 -12.05
CA ILE A 519 -1.78 12.56 -13.49
C ILE A 519 -3.26 12.29 -13.77
N ARG A 520 -3.79 13.02 -14.75
CA ARG A 520 -5.19 12.97 -15.19
C ARG A 520 -5.25 13.13 -16.70
N HIS A 521 -6.19 12.43 -17.33
CA HIS A 521 -6.40 12.38 -18.79
C HIS A 521 -5.25 11.68 -19.55
N PRO A 522 -5.17 10.33 -19.49
CA PRO A 522 -6.25 9.40 -19.10
C PRO A 522 -6.51 9.33 -17.59
N ASP A 523 -7.74 9.03 -17.21
CA ASP A 523 -8.09 8.76 -15.81
C ASP A 523 -7.66 7.33 -15.43
N TRP A 524 -6.42 7.22 -14.94
CA TRP A 524 -5.87 5.93 -14.52
C TRP A 524 -6.30 5.59 -13.10
N SER A 525 -6.91 4.41 -12.96
CA SER A 525 -7.07 3.77 -11.65
C SER A 525 -5.74 3.28 -11.11
N SER A 526 -4.77 2.96 -11.97
CA SER A 526 -3.40 2.59 -11.57
C SER A 526 -2.45 2.85 -12.72
N GLY A 527 -1.40 3.64 -12.49
CA GLY A 527 -0.32 3.78 -13.47
C GLY A 527 0.56 2.55 -13.48
N ARG A 528 1.12 2.22 -14.64
CA ARG A 528 1.92 1.01 -14.86
C ARG A 528 3.33 1.29 -15.36
N SER A 529 3.52 2.28 -16.23
CA SER A 529 4.83 2.61 -16.83
C SER A 529 4.89 4.09 -17.18
N VAL A 530 6.06 4.71 -17.05
CA VAL A 530 6.34 6.08 -17.50
C VAL A 530 7.67 6.14 -18.24
N ASP A 531 7.75 6.98 -19.27
CA ASP A 531 8.98 7.24 -20.02
C ASP A 531 9.01 8.69 -20.56
N PHE A 532 10.19 9.17 -20.92
CA PHE A 532 10.35 10.49 -21.52
C PHE A 532 11.39 10.48 -22.66
N ALA A 533 11.24 11.43 -23.58
CA ALA A 533 12.16 11.58 -24.71
C ALA A 533 13.47 12.24 -24.26
N ALA A 534 14.57 11.50 -24.28
CA ALA A 534 15.86 11.93 -23.72
C ALA A 534 16.46 13.20 -24.36
N LEU A 535 16.14 13.47 -25.64
CA LEU A 535 16.59 14.66 -26.38
C LEU A 535 15.54 15.79 -26.37
N ASN A 536 14.33 15.51 -25.91
CA ASN A 536 13.26 16.47 -25.74
C ASN A 536 12.39 16.12 -24.51
N PRO A 537 12.87 16.37 -23.28
CA PRO A 537 12.20 15.89 -22.07
C PRO A 537 10.84 16.53 -21.78
N ASP A 538 10.40 17.48 -22.62
CA ASP A 538 9.02 18.00 -22.59
C ASP A 538 8.00 16.94 -23.03
N ILE A 539 8.43 15.93 -23.79
CA ILE A 539 7.58 14.81 -24.19
C ILE A 539 7.71 13.69 -23.16
N VAL A 540 6.59 13.44 -22.45
CA VAL A 540 6.43 12.38 -21.47
C VAL A 540 5.29 11.48 -21.89
N VAL A 541 5.46 10.17 -21.72
CA VAL A 541 4.41 9.19 -21.97
C VAL A 541 4.22 8.31 -20.76
N GLY A 542 3.00 7.86 -20.52
CA GLY A 542 2.70 6.88 -19.49
C GLY A 542 1.59 5.94 -19.93
N SER A 543 1.49 4.81 -19.25
CA SER A 543 0.39 3.86 -19.40
C SER A 543 -0.20 3.50 -18.05
N GLY A 544 -1.48 3.17 -18.04
CA GLY A 544 -2.20 2.78 -16.83
C GLY A 544 -3.48 2.02 -17.12
N ASP A 545 -4.08 1.51 -16.06
CA ASP A 545 -5.37 0.84 -16.07
C ASP A 545 -6.45 1.91 -16.04
N VAL A 546 -7.49 1.81 -16.87
CA VAL A 546 -8.56 2.81 -16.96
C VAL A 546 -9.91 2.23 -16.53
N HIS A 547 -10.77 3.05 -15.96
CA HIS A 547 -12.13 2.63 -15.61
C HIS A 547 -13.02 2.51 -16.85
N GLY A 548 -13.51 1.30 -17.10
CA GLY A 548 -14.38 1.04 -18.24
C GLY A 548 -13.75 1.40 -19.58
N ASP A 549 -14.59 1.50 -20.60
CA ASP A 549 -14.18 1.48 -22.00
C ASP A 549 -14.12 2.88 -22.65
N VAL A 550 -13.91 3.92 -21.83
CA VAL A 550 -14.00 5.34 -22.21
C VAL A 550 -12.66 5.91 -22.65
N ASP A 551 -11.62 5.74 -21.85
CA ASP A 551 -10.29 6.32 -22.06
C ASP A 551 -9.33 5.33 -22.75
N GLY A 552 -8.31 5.87 -23.42
CA GLY A 552 -7.15 5.09 -23.86
C GLY A 552 -6.19 4.85 -22.70
N HIS A 553 -5.56 3.67 -22.66
CA HIS A 553 -4.63 3.32 -21.58
C HIS A 553 -3.33 4.14 -21.57
N VAL A 554 -2.98 4.81 -22.68
CA VAL A 554 -1.76 5.62 -22.80
C VAL A 554 -2.09 7.11 -22.68
N GLY A 555 -1.25 7.84 -21.97
CA GLY A 555 -1.27 9.29 -21.85
C GLY A 555 0.01 9.90 -22.40
N VAL A 556 -0.10 11.10 -22.98
CA VAL A 556 1.03 11.84 -23.54
C VAL A 556 1.01 13.27 -23.05
N SER A 557 2.12 13.74 -22.50
CA SER A 557 2.36 15.15 -22.23
C SER A 557 3.40 15.70 -23.20
N THR A 558 3.25 16.97 -23.59
CA THR A 558 4.22 17.73 -24.40
C THR A 558 4.76 18.96 -23.66
N ASP A 559 4.53 19.04 -22.36
CA ASP A 559 4.89 20.16 -21.47
C ASP A 559 5.45 19.65 -20.13
N ARG A 560 6.24 18.56 -20.19
CA ARG A 560 6.95 17.94 -19.04
C ARG A 560 6.04 17.34 -17.97
N GLY A 561 4.81 16.98 -18.33
CA GLY A 561 3.84 16.34 -17.43
C GLY A 561 2.83 17.31 -16.82
N ALA A 562 2.88 18.61 -17.13
CA ALA A 562 1.91 19.57 -16.60
C ALA A 562 0.50 19.36 -17.15
N THR A 563 0.37 18.99 -18.43
CA THR A 563 -0.90 18.58 -19.03
C THR A 563 -0.76 17.30 -19.83
N TRP A 564 -1.82 16.50 -19.87
CA TRP A 564 -1.84 15.20 -20.51
C TRP A 564 -2.97 15.08 -21.54
N LEU A 565 -2.66 14.39 -22.63
CA LEU A 565 -3.57 13.99 -23.68
C LEU A 565 -3.90 12.50 -23.53
N THR A 566 -5.18 12.17 -23.43
CA THR A 566 -5.67 10.81 -23.58
C THR A 566 -5.52 10.35 -25.03
N THR A 567 -4.79 9.25 -25.24
CA THR A 567 -4.64 8.61 -26.56
C THR A 567 -5.93 7.94 -27.02
N LYS A 568 -6.01 7.55 -28.31
CA LYS A 568 -7.10 6.70 -28.79
C LYS A 568 -7.03 5.32 -28.15
N ARG A 569 -8.18 4.79 -27.79
CA ARG A 569 -8.30 3.40 -27.35
C ARG A 569 -7.84 2.44 -28.46
N LEU A 570 -7.10 1.42 -28.07
CA LEU A 570 -6.75 0.29 -28.94
C LEU A 570 -7.84 -0.78 -28.85
N GLU A 571 -8.37 -1.19 -30.00
CA GLU A 571 -9.35 -2.27 -30.08
C GLU A 571 -8.74 -3.58 -29.55
N GLY A 572 -9.52 -4.33 -28.77
CA GLY A 572 -9.08 -5.60 -28.15
C GLY A 572 -8.54 -5.45 -26.73
N VAL A 573 -8.18 -4.24 -26.29
CA VAL A 573 -7.83 -3.95 -24.89
C VAL A 573 -9.06 -3.41 -24.17
N ALA A 574 -9.50 -4.14 -23.15
CA ALA A 574 -10.66 -3.78 -22.35
C ALA A 574 -10.30 -2.78 -21.25
N GLY A 575 -11.26 -1.95 -20.86
CA GLY A 575 -11.21 -1.20 -19.61
C GLY A 575 -10.95 -2.12 -18.43
N GLY A 576 -10.14 -1.65 -17.48
CA GLY A 576 -9.66 -2.44 -16.34
C GLY A 576 -8.57 -3.46 -16.67
N ALA A 577 -8.20 -3.64 -17.94
CA ALA A 577 -7.02 -4.43 -18.29
C ALA A 577 -5.73 -3.73 -17.84
N ASN A 578 -4.68 -4.51 -17.61
CA ASN A 578 -3.38 -3.97 -17.25
C ASN A 578 -2.80 -3.12 -18.40
N GLY A 579 -2.49 -1.85 -18.12
CA GLY A 579 -1.98 -0.88 -19.09
C GLY A 579 -0.62 -1.24 -19.70
N GLY A 580 0.14 -2.16 -19.12
CA GLY A 580 1.42 -2.64 -19.66
C GLY A 580 2.52 -1.60 -19.65
N THR A 581 3.47 -1.72 -20.59
CA THR A 581 4.67 -0.86 -20.66
C THR A 581 4.68 0.05 -21.88
N VAL A 582 5.21 1.26 -21.71
CA VAL A 582 5.32 2.26 -22.78
C VAL A 582 6.75 2.78 -22.86
N ALA A 583 7.19 3.12 -24.07
CA ALA A 583 8.45 3.81 -24.34
C ALA A 583 8.27 4.87 -25.41
N VAL A 584 9.09 5.91 -25.37
CA VAL A 584 9.12 6.97 -26.39
C VAL A 584 10.53 7.12 -26.96
N SER A 585 10.66 7.24 -28.28
CA SER A 585 11.95 7.43 -28.96
C SER A 585 12.71 8.63 -28.39
N ALA A 586 14.04 8.63 -28.51
CA ALA A 586 14.89 9.64 -27.89
C ALA A 586 14.49 11.09 -28.24
N ASP A 587 13.96 11.32 -29.44
CA ASP A 587 13.50 12.62 -29.94
C ASP A 587 12.00 12.91 -29.70
N GLY A 588 11.24 11.94 -29.19
CA GLY A 588 9.80 12.07 -28.95
C GLY A 588 8.91 11.74 -30.14
N ALA A 589 9.46 11.31 -31.27
CA ALA A 589 8.71 11.15 -32.52
C ALA A 589 7.85 9.88 -32.58
N VAL A 590 8.23 8.80 -31.89
CA VAL A 590 7.51 7.52 -31.92
C VAL A 590 7.27 7.01 -30.51
N ILE A 591 6.03 6.64 -30.23
CA ILE A 591 5.59 5.96 -29.02
C ILE A 591 5.44 4.47 -29.35
N VAL A 592 6.01 3.60 -28.53
CA VAL A 592 5.77 2.15 -28.59
C VAL A 592 5.10 1.72 -27.30
N TRP A 593 3.95 1.09 -27.42
CA TRP A 593 3.15 0.61 -26.30
C TRP A 593 2.96 -0.91 -26.40
N THR A 594 3.23 -1.59 -25.30
CA THR A 594 2.96 -3.02 -25.15
C THR A 594 1.89 -3.21 -24.06
N PRO A 595 0.63 -3.53 -24.43
CA PRO A 595 -0.43 -3.80 -23.47
C PRO A 595 -0.08 -4.94 -22.51
N GLY A 596 -0.58 -4.85 -21.28
CA GLY A 596 -0.31 -5.79 -20.19
C GLY A 596 -1.30 -6.94 -20.10
N ASP A 597 -2.27 -7.05 -21.01
CA ASP A 597 -3.27 -8.12 -21.06
C ASP A 597 -2.68 -9.49 -21.45
N GLY A 598 -1.42 -9.52 -21.89
CA GLY A 598 -0.68 -10.72 -22.28
C GLY A 598 -1.08 -11.31 -23.64
N THR A 599 -2.06 -10.72 -24.33
CA THR A 599 -2.62 -11.27 -25.58
C THR A 599 -2.55 -10.31 -26.75
N THR A 600 -2.62 -9.01 -26.49
CA THR A 600 -2.63 -7.99 -27.55
C THR A 600 -1.21 -7.72 -28.05
N ALA A 601 -1.05 -7.69 -29.38
CA ALA A 601 0.25 -7.41 -29.98
C ALA A 601 0.72 -5.98 -29.66
N PRO A 602 2.03 -5.76 -29.47
CA PRO A 602 2.58 -4.41 -29.27
C PRO A 602 2.24 -3.49 -30.45
N VAL A 603 2.06 -2.20 -30.17
CA VAL A 603 1.70 -1.18 -31.15
C VAL A 603 2.62 0.03 -31.07
N SER A 604 2.67 0.80 -32.15
CA SER A 604 3.40 2.06 -32.23
C SER A 604 2.52 3.17 -32.78
N SER A 605 2.88 4.41 -32.43
CA SER A 605 2.23 5.62 -32.91
C SER A 605 3.26 6.71 -33.20
N SER A 606 3.05 7.46 -34.28
CA SER A 606 3.84 8.64 -34.65
C SER A 606 2.99 9.93 -34.67
N ASP A 607 1.80 9.89 -34.09
CA ASP A 607 0.83 10.99 -34.05
C ASP A 607 0.27 11.21 -32.64
N LEU A 608 1.13 10.99 -31.62
CA LEU A 608 0.81 11.14 -30.20
C LEU A 608 -0.35 10.22 -29.74
N GLY A 609 -0.35 8.99 -30.23
CA GLY A 609 -1.32 7.95 -29.87
C GLY A 609 -2.71 8.15 -30.47
N GLN A 610 -2.86 8.95 -31.52
CA GLN A 610 -4.14 9.11 -32.21
C GLN A 610 -4.42 7.97 -33.21
N THR A 611 -3.36 7.32 -33.70
CA THR A 611 -3.44 6.06 -34.43
C THR A 611 -2.41 5.07 -33.91
N TRP A 612 -2.79 3.79 -33.89
CA TRP A 612 -1.95 2.68 -33.46
C TRP A 612 -1.71 1.73 -34.62
N THR A 613 -0.44 1.39 -34.86
CA THR A 613 -0.01 0.41 -35.87
C THR A 613 0.71 -0.74 -35.18
N THR A 614 0.34 -1.99 -35.49
CA THR A 614 1.01 -3.17 -34.95
C THR A 614 2.50 -3.15 -35.21
N VAL A 615 3.28 -3.51 -34.19
CA VAL A 615 4.73 -3.66 -34.27
C VAL A 615 5.07 -5.09 -34.68
N ASP A 616 5.86 -5.22 -35.74
CA ASP A 616 6.28 -6.54 -36.23
C ASP A 616 7.43 -7.13 -35.39
N GLY A 617 7.36 -8.43 -35.10
CA GLY A 617 8.47 -9.20 -34.54
C GLY A 617 8.65 -9.14 -33.02
N LEU A 618 7.69 -8.55 -32.28
CA LEU A 618 7.70 -8.48 -30.83
C LEU A 618 6.50 -9.24 -30.22
N PRO A 619 6.69 -10.09 -29.19
CA PRO A 619 5.59 -10.79 -28.54
C PRO A 619 4.75 -9.86 -27.65
N ALA A 620 3.49 -10.23 -27.42
CA ALA A 620 2.62 -9.57 -26.44
C ALA A 620 3.25 -9.59 -25.03
N GLY A 621 3.05 -8.53 -24.26
CA GLY A 621 3.61 -8.39 -22.90
C GLY A 621 5.13 -8.15 -22.81
N ALA A 622 5.84 -7.98 -23.93
CA ALA A 622 7.26 -7.61 -23.90
C ALA A 622 7.49 -6.27 -23.18
N LYS A 623 8.53 -6.18 -22.33
CA LYS A 623 8.95 -4.92 -21.71
C LYS A 623 9.74 -4.10 -22.73
N VAL A 624 9.31 -2.89 -23.04
CA VAL A 624 9.94 -2.01 -24.05
C VAL A 624 10.62 -0.80 -23.41
N ARG A 625 11.79 -0.39 -23.94
CA ARG A 625 12.54 0.81 -23.56
C ARG A 625 13.26 1.43 -24.76
N ALA A 626 13.39 2.76 -24.78
CA ALA A 626 14.11 3.46 -25.84
C ALA A 626 15.61 3.61 -25.56
N ASP A 627 16.43 3.67 -26.62
CA ASP A 627 17.79 4.21 -26.52
C ASP A 627 17.72 5.69 -26.13
N ARG A 628 18.64 6.13 -25.28
CA ARG A 628 18.65 7.51 -24.77
C ARG A 628 19.45 8.48 -25.65
N VAL A 629 19.93 8.04 -26.81
CA VAL A 629 20.77 8.84 -27.74
C VAL A 629 20.30 8.74 -29.19
N ASP A 630 20.01 7.53 -29.68
CA ASP A 630 19.65 7.29 -31.08
C ASP A 630 18.13 7.08 -31.21
N PRO A 631 17.37 8.04 -31.77
CA PRO A 631 15.91 7.95 -31.86
C PRO A 631 15.41 6.78 -32.71
N ASN A 632 16.26 6.21 -33.58
CA ASN A 632 15.90 5.04 -34.38
C ASN A 632 16.02 3.72 -33.60
N ARG A 633 16.55 3.74 -32.37
CA ARG A 633 16.83 2.54 -31.58
C ARG A 633 15.91 2.39 -30.38
N LEU A 634 15.21 1.27 -30.35
CA LEU A 634 14.43 0.82 -29.20
C LEU A 634 14.78 -0.64 -28.93
N TYR A 635 14.54 -1.06 -27.69
CA TYR A 635 14.88 -2.38 -27.20
C TYR A 635 13.69 -2.98 -26.47
N ALA A 636 13.61 -4.30 -26.48
CA ALA A 636 12.59 -5.00 -25.73
C ALA A 636 13.08 -6.34 -25.19
N TYR A 637 12.40 -6.79 -24.15
CA TYR A 637 12.69 -8.03 -23.45
C TYR A 637 11.43 -8.86 -23.26
N ALA A 638 11.53 -10.17 -23.51
CA ALA A 638 10.47 -11.12 -23.20
C ALA A 638 11.05 -12.51 -22.96
N SER A 639 10.76 -13.10 -21.80
CA SER A 639 11.05 -14.52 -21.48
C SER A 639 12.48 -14.96 -21.84
N GLY A 640 13.50 -14.23 -21.37
CA GLY A 640 14.92 -14.54 -21.62
C GLY A 640 15.45 -14.13 -22.99
N LYS A 641 14.61 -13.58 -23.87
CA LYS A 641 15.01 -13.10 -25.19
C LYS A 641 15.09 -11.58 -25.22
N PHE A 642 16.09 -11.09 -25.95
CA PHE A 642 16.30 -9.66 -26.17
C PHE A 642 16.07 -9.29 -27.63
N TYR A 643 15.41 -8.16 -27.84
CA TYR A 643 14.98 -7.66 -29.15
C TYR A 643 15.49 -6.25 -29.35
N ALA A 644 15.82 -5.90 -30.59
CA ALA A 644 16.20 -4.54 -30.97
C ALA A 644 15.47 -4.08 -32.22
N SER A 645 15.10 -2.80 -32.23
CA SER A 645 14.64 -2.07 -33.39
C SER A 645 15.72 -1.09 -33.85
N GLY A 646 15.87 -0.95 -35.17
CA GLY A 646 16.74 0.05 -35.80
C GLY A 646 15.99 1.04 -36.70
N ASN A 647 14.66 1.02 -36.66
CA ASN A 647 13.77 1.81 -37.51
C ASN A 647 12.70 2.53 -36.68
N GLY A 648 13.08 3.01 -35.49
CA GLY A 648 12.20 3.83 -34.65
C GLY A 648 11.05 3.05 -34.00
N GLY A 649 11.19 1.72 -33.81
CA GLY A 649 10.21 0.92 -33.10
C GLY A 649 9.11 0.31 -33.96
N LEU A 650 9.15 0.51 -35.28
CA LEU A 650 8.17 -0.06 -36.22
C LEU A 650 8.28 -1.59 -36.35
N SER A 651 9.49 -2.13 -36.21
CA SER A 651 9.72 -3.57 -36.18
C SER A 651 10.91 -3.92 -35.29
N PHE A 652 10.87 -5.10 -34.69
CA PHE A 652 11.92 -5.65 -33.84
C PHE A 652 12.43 -6.98 -34.39
N ALA A 653 13.69 -7.28 -34.11
CA ALA A 653 14.29 -8.59 -34.35
C ALA A 653 14.99 -9.09 -33.09
N GLU A 654 14.97 -10.40 -32.86
CA GLU A 654 15.80 -11.03 -31.82
C GLU A 654 17.28 -10.71 -32.08
N THR A 655 18.01 -10.31 -31.06
CA THR A 655 19.44 -10.00 -31.17
C THR A 655 20.32 -11.25 -31.21
N GLY A 656 19.75 -12.41 -30.87
CA GLY A 656 20.49 -13.67 -30.67
C GLY A 656 21.19 -13.77 -29.31
N ALA A 657 20.94 -12.82 -28.39
CA ALA A 657 21.44 -12.90 -27.02
C ALA A 657 20.96 -14.17 -26.31
N SER A 658 21.80 -14.72 -25.44
CA SER A 658 21.50 -15.88 -24.61
C SER A 658 22.07 -15.69 -23.20
N GLY A 659 21.61 -16.49 -22.24
CA GLY A 659 22.05 -16.39 -20.83
C GLY A 659 21.43 -15.22 -20.06
N LEU A 660 20.22 -14.81 -20.45
CA LEU A 660 19.36 -13.88 -19.71
C LEU A 660 18.22 -14.66 -19.02
N PRO A 661 17.65 -14.14 -17.92
CA PRO A 661 16.65 -14.87 -17.11
C PRO A 661 15.36 -15.25 -17.86
N PRO A 662 15.07 -16.53 -18.13
CA PRO A 662 13.88 -16.91 -18.90
C PRO A 662 12.57 -16.62 -18.18
N THR A 663 12.60 -16.52 -16.85
CA THR A 663 11.46 -16.38 -15.95
C THR A 663 11.79 -15.38 -14.85
N GLY A 664 10.74 -14.91 -14.15
CA GLY A 664 10.87 -13.92 -13.09
C GLY A 664 10.80 -12.48 -13.58
N ASP A 665 10.73 -11.57 -12.63
CA ASP A 665 10.68 -10.14 -12.91
C ASP A 665 12.04 -9.66 -13.41
N VAL A 666 12.03 -8.85 -14.46
CA VAL A 666 13.22 -8.25 -15.06
C VAL A 666 12.97 -6.78 -15.32
N ASP A 667 13.86 -5.91 -14.88
CA ASP A 667 13.97 -4.53 -15.34
C ASP A 667 15.25 -4.33 -16.17
N PHE A 668 15.17 -3.48 -17.19
CA PHE A 668 16.34 -3.10 -17.95
C PHE A 668 16.24 -1.63 -18.37
N ARG A 669 17.39 -0.97 -18.49
CA ARG A 669 17.49 0.44 -18.85
C ARG A 669 18.63 0.70 -19.84
N ALA A 670 18.43 1.66 -20.73
CA ALA A 670 19.46 2.22 -21.59
C ALA A 670 20.17 3.40 -20.90
N ALA A 671 21.50 3.42 -20.95
CA ALA A 671 22.29 4.42 -20.24
C ALA A 671 22.27 5.79 -20.95
N PRO A 672 21.88 6.89 -20.26
CA PRO A 672 21.90 8.23 -20.82
C PRO A 672 23.27 8.63 -21.40
N GLY A 673 23.26 9.21 -22.60
CA GLY A 673 24.47 9.65 -23.29
C GLY A 673 25.40 8.53 -23.79
N LYS A 674 25.00 7.26 -23.70
CA LYS A 674 25.78 6.09 -24.13
C LYS A 674 24.95 5.19 -25.05
N ARG A 675 24.92 5.53 -26.34
CA ARG A 675 24.20 4.77 -27.38
C ARG A 675 24.49 3.27 -27.29
N GLY A 676 23.46 2.44 -27.22
CA GLY A 676 23.56 0.98 -27.22
C GLY A 676 24.07 0.36 -25.92
N HIS A 677 24.34 1.15 -24.88
CA HIS A 677 24.69 0.62 -23.57
C HIS A 677 23.43 0.30 -22.77
N LEU A 678 23.30 -0.95 -22.36
CA LEU A 678 22.12 -1.49 -21.69
C LEU A 678 22.53 -2.21 -20.42
N TRP A 679 21.69 -2.10 -19.39
CA TRP A 679 21.81 -2.82 -18.13
C TRP A 679 20.49 -3.52 -17.85
N LEU A 680 20.57 -4.76 -17.37
CA LEU A 680 19.42 -5.62 -17.07
C LEU A 680 19.63 -6.21 -15.69
N ALA A 681 18.63 -6.10 -14.83
CA ALA A 681 18.55 -6.71 -13.51
C ALA A 681 17.28 -7.58 -13.47
N GLY A 682 17.37 -8.74 -12.85
CA GLY A 682 16.20 -9.57 -12.59
C GLY A 682 16.47 -11.05 -12.65
N GLY A 683 15.38 -11.80 -12.61
CA GLY A 683 15.37 -13.25 -12.58
C GLY A 683 14.52 -13.80 -11.46
N ASN A 684 14.84 -15.01 -11.04
CA ASN A 684 14.12 -15.71 -9.98
C ASN A 684 15.05 -16.18 -8.88
N ASP A 685 14.45 -16.39 -7.72
CA ASP A 685 15.08 -16.99 -6.55
C ASP A 685 15.85 -18.28 -6.89
N PRO A 686 17.03 -18.53 -6.29
CA PRO A 686 17.75 -19.80 -6.40
C PRO A 686 16.92 -21.07 -6.19
N ASP A 687 15.80 -21.01 -5.47
CA ASP A 687 14.98 -22.19 -5.13
C ASP A 687 13.96 -22.60 -6.21
N VAL A 688 13.91 -21.93 -7.37
CA VAL A 688 13.08 -22.36 -8.51
C VAL A 688 13.85 -23.23 -9.52
N VAL A 689 13.12 -23.94 -10.40
CA VAL A 689 13.72 -24.74 -11.47
C VAL A 689 14.36 -23.82 -12.53
N ASP A 690 15.67 -23.92 -12.71
CA ASP A 690 16.53 -23.10 -13.59
C ASP A 690 16.79 -21.65 -13.09
N PRO A 691 17.42 -21.49 -11.91
CA PRO A 691 17.59 -20.19 -11.29
C PRO A 691 18.67 -19.38 -12.01
N LEU A 692 18.24 -18.29 -12.63
CA LEU A 692 19.14 -17.28 -13.17
C LEU A 692 18.74 -15.91 -12.64
N TYR A 693 19.49 -15.43 -11.64
CA TYR A 693 19.29 -14.13 -11.01
C TYR A 693 20.60 -13.31 -11.07
N GLY A 694 20.50 -12.00 -11.24
CA GLY A 694 21.59 -11.06 -11.04
C GLY A 694 21.47 -9.84 -11.94
N MET A 695 22.62 -9.30 -12.35
CA MET A 695 22.70 -8.16 -13.25
C MET A 695 23.60 -8.43 -14.45
N TRP A 696 23.25 -7.88 -15.61
CA TRP A 696 23.99 -7.98 -16.87
C TRP A 696 24.15 -6.61 -17.52
N ARG A 697 25.22 -6.47 -18.31
CA ARG A 697 25.47 -5.30 -19.16
C ARG A 697 25.76 -5.68 -20.60
N SER A 698 25.24 -4.88 -21.52
CA SER A 698 25.57 -4.86 -22.94
C SER A 698 26.17 -3.50 -23.32
N LYS A 699 27.09 -3.50 -24.30
CA LYS A 699 27.65 -2.27 -24.92
C LYS A 699 27.42 -2.19 -26.44
N ASP A 700 26.67 -3.13 -27.01
CA ASP A 700 26.50 -3.28 -28.46
C ASP A 700 25.03 -3.30 -28.88
N GLY A 701 24.12 -2.77 -28.05
CA GLY A 701 22.68 -2.73 -28.33
C GLY A 701 21.97 -4.06 -28.06
N GLY A 702 22.54 -4.89 -27.18
CA GLY A 702 21.89 -6.09 -26.66
C GLY A 702 22.23 -7.35 -27.45
N ALA A 703 23.26 -7.31 -28.31
CA ALA A 703 23.74 -8.48 -29.04
C ALA A 703 24.59 -9.37 -28.14
N THR A 704 25.41 -8.79 -27.25
CA THR A 704 26.19 -9.54 -26.27
C THR A 704 26.05 -8.96 -24.86
N TRP A 705 25.98 -9.85 -23.87
CA TRP A 705 25.77 -9.49 -22.46
C TRP A 705 26.89 -10.07 -21.58
N SER A 706 27.34 -9.27 -20.62
CA SER A 706 28.29 -9.67 -19.59
C SER A 706 27.60 -9.62 -18.23
N ARG A 707 27.59 -10.73 -17.49
CA ARG A 707 27.07 -10.79 -16.12
C ARG A 707 28.00 -10.03 -15.17
N ILE A 708 27.43 -9.21 -14.31
CA ILE A 708 28.10 -8.52 -13.19
C ILE A 708 28.12 -9.51 -12.02
N ARG A 709 29.31 -10.00 -11.67
CA ARG A 709 29.46 -11.13 -10.73
C ARG A 709 29.43 -10.71 -9.26
N ASP A 710 29.47 -9.42 -8.98
CA ASP A 710 29.39 -8.86 -7.63
C ASP A 710 28.02 -9.11 -6.99
N PHE A 711 26.97 -9.30 -7.80
CA PHE A 711 25.60 -9.50 -7.33
C PHE A 711 25.16 -10.95 -7.47
N GLU A 712 24.69 -11.51 -6.36
CA GLU A 712 23.97 -12.78 -6.35
C GLU A 712 22.60 -12.61 -7.03
N GLU A 713 21.91 -11.52 -6.68
CA GLU A 713 20.53 -11.19 -7.06
C GLU A 713 20.48 -9.68 -7.34
N ALA A 714 19.68 -9.22 -8.31
CA ALA A 714 19.43 -7.80 -8.56
C ALA A 714 18.10 -7.62 -9.26
N ASP A 715 17.31 -6.62 -8.86
CA ASP A 715 15.89 -6.53 -9.23
C ASP A 715 15.61 -5.33 -10.16
N ALA A 716 16.22 -4.19 -9.84
CA ALA A 716 16.05 -2.94 -10.58
C ALA A 716 17.40 -2.27 -10.84
N VAL A 717 17.50 -1.52 -11.95
CA VAL A 717 18.71 -0.75 -12.28
C VAL A 717 18.33 0.60 -12.88
N GLY A 718 19.07 1.65 -12.51
CA GLY A 718 18.81 3.01 -12.95
C GLY A 718 20.07 3.86 -13.04
N PHE A 719 19.93 5.07 -13.60
CA PHE A 719 21.07 5.96 -13.83
C PHE A 719 20.82 7.36 -13.27
N GLY A 720 21.87 7.98 -12.76
CA GLY A 720 21.87 9.39 -12.35
C GLY A 720 23.10 10.13 -12.86
N LYS A 721 23.24 11.39 -12.44
CA LYS A 721 24.37 12.25 -12.79
C LYS A 721 25.70 11.56 -12.47
N GLY A 722 26.61 11.54 -13.43
CA GLY A 722 27.95 11.00 -13.23
C GLY A 722 28.83 11.93 -12.38
N ARG A 723 29.79 11.35 -11.63
CA ARG A 723 30.73 12.10 -10.76
C ARG A 723 31.57 13.14 -11.52
N GLY A 724 31.90 12.86 -12.78
CA GLY A 724 32.65 13.75 -13.65
C GLY A 724 31.90 14.08 -14.94
N ARG A 725 32.10 15.30 -15.47
CA ARG A 725 31.41 15.81 -16.68
C ARG A 725 31.55 14.96 -17.96
N ARG A 726 32.57 14.09 -18.05
CA ARG A 726 32.83 13.21 -19.21
C ARG A 726 32.75 11.71 -18.86
N GLY A 727 32.24 11.38 -17.68
CA GLY A 727 32.20 10.02 -17.15
C GLY A 727 31.07 9.16 -17.71
N TYR A 728 30.92 7.99 -17.10
CA TYR A 728 29.69 7.20 -17.19
C TYR A 728 28.65 7.79 -16.21
N PRO A 729 27.33 7.71 -16.50
CA PRO A 729 26.30 7.99 -15.48
C PRO A 729 26.55 7.18 -14.20
N ALA A 730 26.21 7.73 -13.03
CA ALA A 730 26.18 6.90 -11.83
C ALA A 730 25.12 5.81 -12.02
N ILE A 731 25.40 4.60 -11.55
CA ILE A 731 24.48 3.46 -11.67
C ILE A 731 23.96 3.14 -10.28
N PHE A 732 22.64 3.00 -10.14
CA PHE A 732 21.98 2.58 -8.92
C PHE A 732 21.24 1.27 -9.16
N THR A 733 21.20 0.40 -8.16
CA THR A 733 20.48 -0.89 -8.23
C THR A 733 19.99 -1.35 -6.87
N SER A 734 18.81 -1.96 -6.81
CA SER A 734 18.38 -2.78 -5.68
C SER A 734 18.86 -4.21 -5.91
N ALA A 735 19.73 -4.71 -5.03
CA ALA A 735 20.46 -5.95 -5.26
C ALA A 735 21.00 -6.58 -3.99
N LYS A 736 21.48 -7.82 -4.11
CA LYS A 736 22.16 -8.59 -3.07
C LYS A 736 23.61 -8.85 -3.46
N ALA A 737 24.54 -8.41 -2.63
CA ALA A 737 25.97 -8.65 -2.81
C ALA A 737 26.60 -9.09 -1.49
N GLY A 738 27.36 -10.19 -1.51
CA GLY A 738 27.99 -10.74 -0.31
C GLY A 738 26.97 -11.19 0.73
N GLY A 739 25.79 -11.64 0.29
CA GLY A 739 24.67 -12.01 1.16
C GLY A 739 23.90 -10.83 1.76
N GLN A 740 24.28 -9.58 1.45
CA GLN A 740 23.61 -8.39 1.97
C GLN A 740 22.70 -7.78 0.90
N ARG A 741 21.40 -7.67 1.21
CA ARG A 741 20.41 -6.93 0.41
C ARG A 741 20.54 -5.42 0.65
N GLY A 742 20.31 -4.62 -0.38
CA GLY A 742 20.26 -3.17 -0.25
C GLY A 742 20.31 -2.42 -1.58
N ILE A 743 20.53 -1.11 -1.46
CA ILE A 743 20.66 -0.18 -2.57
C ILE A 743 22.14 0.08 -2.81
N TRP A 744 22.59 -0.13 -4.03
CA TRP A 744 24.00 -0.07 -4.41
C TRP A 744 24.23 0.99 -5.47
N ARG A 745 25.36 1.70 -5.36
CA ARG A 745 25.81 2.71 -6.31
C ARG A 745 27.17 2.35 -6.89
N SER A 746 27.32 2.51 -8.19
CA SER A 746 28.61 2.50 -8.89
C SER A 746 28.86 3.84 -9.60
N THR A 747 30.11 4.30 -9.57
CA THR A 747 30.56 5.54 -10.23
C THR A 747 31.65 5.30 -11.29
N ASP A 748 31.98 4.03 -11.54
CA ASP A 748 33.08 3.58 -12.40
C ASP A 748 32.62 2.55 -13.43
N GLU A 749 31.38 2.69 -13.91
CA GLU A 749 30.76 1.81 -14.93
C GLU A 749 30.62 0.35 -14.47
N GLY A 750 30.33 0.16 -13.17
CA GLY A 750 30.08 -1.12 -12.51
C GLY A 750 31.33 -1.94 -12.23
N LEU A 751 32.50 -1.29 -12.14
CA LEU A 751 33.72 -1.96 -11.70
C LEU A 751 33.75 -2.11 -10.17
N SER A 752 33.17 -1.18 -9.42
CA SER A 752 32.99 -1.28 -7.97
C SER A 752 31.63 -0.73 -7.53
N TRP A 753 31.16 -1.22 -6.38
CA TRP A 753 29.84 -0.94 -5.82
C TRP A 753 29.94 -0.57 -4.35
N GLN A 754 29.09 0.37 -3.93
CA GLN A 754 28.96 0.81 -2.55
C GLN A 754 27.49 0.72 -2.16
N ARG A 755 27.18 0.08 -1.01
CA ARG A 755 25.84 0.11 -0.43
C ARG A 755 25.59 1.52 0.11
N VAL A 756 24.51 2.16 -0.32
CA VAL A 756 24.16 3.54 0.06
C VAL A 756 23.05 3.62 1.10
N ASN A 757 22.20 2.59 1.22
CA ASN A 757 21.26 2.47 2.32
C ASN A 757 21.90 1.78 3.55
N ASP A 758 21.13 1.65 4.62
CA ASP A 758 21.52 0.98 5.86
C ASP A 758 20.39 0.08 6.38
N ASP A 759 20.63 -0.59 7.50
CA ASP A 759 19.70 -1.61 8.01
C ASP A 759 18.42 -1.02 8.62
N ALA A 760 18.40 0.28 8.93
CA ALA A 760 17.20 1.00 9.38
C ALA A 760 16.35 1.51 8.19
N HIS A 761 16.87 1.42 6.97
CA HIS A 761 16.30 2.00 5.76
C HIS A 761 16.29 0.96 4.63
N GLN A 762 15.35 0.02 4.67
CA GLN A 762 15.26 -1.10 3.73
C GLN A 762 13.99 -1.11 2.89
N TRP A 763 12.86 -0.71 3.47
CA TRP A 763 11.55 -0.55 2.78
C TRP A 763 11.06 -1.79 2.04
N ALA A 764 11.33 -2.96 2.61
CA ALA A 764 10.84 -4.24 2.14
C ALA A 764 11.20 -4.52 0.66
N TRP A 765 10.20 -4.65 -0.20
CA TRP A 765 10.41 -4.91 -1.62
C TRP A 765 10.64 -3.61 -2.42
N THR A 766 11.88 -3.43 -2.87
CA THR A 766 12.35 -2.26 -3.65
C THR A 766 12.71 -2.61 -5.09
N GLY A 767 12.14 -3.71 -5.60
CA GLY A 767 12.52 -4.30 -6.89
C GLY A 767 11.81 -3.73 -8.11
N LYS A 768 10.81 -2.85 -7.93
CA LYS A 768 9.96 -2.40 -9.03
C LYS A 768 10.68 -1.45 -10.01
N SER A 769 11.26 -0.38 -9.49
CA SER A 769 11.90 0.66 -10.29
C SER A 769 12.86 1.48 -9.43
N ILE A 770 13.99 1.88 -10.03
CA ILE A 770 15.00 2.74 -9.40
C ILE A 770 15.58 3.65 -10.48
N THR A 771 15.80 4.92 -10.16
CA THR A 771 16.52 5.84 -11.04
C THR A 771 17.28 6.88 -10.25
N GLY A 772 18.43 7.31 -10.75
CA GLY A 772 19.11 8.47 -10.20
C GLY A 772 18.53 9.77 -10.78
N ASP A 773 18.92 10.89 -10.19
CA ASP A 773 18.63 12.21 -10.75
C ASP A 773 19.67 12.59 -11.81
N PRO A 774 19.29 13.03 -13.02
CA PRO A 774 20.24 13.43 -14.06
C PRO A 774 21.00 14.73 -13.74
N GLU A 775 20.50 15.56 -12.83
CA GLU A 775 21.02 16.88 -12.47
C GLU A 775 21.66 16.95 -11.08
N VAL A 776 21.28 16.05 -10.16
CA VAL A 776 21.82 15.97 -8.78
C VAL A 776 22.70 14.73 -8.62
N TYR A 777 24.00 14.93 -8.35
CA TYR A 777 24.92 13.81 -8.15
C TYR A 777 24.64 13.13 -6.81
N GLY A 778 24.54 11.81 -6.82
CA GLY A 778 24.28 11.02 -5.62
C GLY A 778 22.80 10.78 -5.35
N ARG A 779 21.90 11.63 -5.85
CA ARG A 779 20.46 11.44 -5.65
C ARG A 779 19.94 10.18 -6.34
N VAL A 780 19.13 9.41 -5.61
CA VAL A 780 18.44 8.23 -6.10
C VAL A 780 16.98 8.24 -5.66
N TYR A 781 16.09 7.78 -6.55
CA TYR A 781 14.66 7.59 -6.35
C TYR A 781 14.34 6.09 -6.41
N ILE A 782 13.58 5.58 -5.46
CA ILE A 782 13.31 4.15 -5.26
C ILE A 782 11.80 3.96 -5.14
N ALA A 783 11.27 3.07 -5.99
CA ALA A 783 9.90 2.60 -5.88
C ALA A 783 9.79 1.58 -4.74
N THR A 784 8.80 1.75 -3.88
CA THR A 784 8.45 0.78 -2.84
C THR A 784 7.01 0.30 -3.05
N ASN A 785 6.64 -0.78 -2.36
CA ASN A 785 5.27 -1.27 -2.30
C ASN A 785 4.70 -1.01 -0.89
N GLY A 786 4.05 0.15 -0.69
CA GLY A 786 3.46 0.54 0.58
C GLY A 786 4.23 1.58 1.40
N ARG A 787 5.42 2.01 0.96
CA ARG A 787 6.18 3.10 1.61
C ARG A 787 6.39 4.31 0.68
N GLY A 788 5.56 4.43 -0.35
CA GLY A 788 5.62 5.50 -1.35
C GLY A 788 6.93 5.53 -2.15
N LEU A 789 7.27 6.71 -2.66
CA LEU A 789 8.52 6.94 -3.38
C LEU A 789 9.58 7.47 -2.40
N ILE A 790 10.66 6.71 -2.23
CA ILE A 790 11.79 7.11 -1.39
C ILE A 790 12.86 7.80 -2.25
N TYR A 791 13.43 8.90 -1.77
CA TYR A 791 14.64 9.47 -2.32
C TYR A 791 15.75 9.61 -1.28
N GLY A 792 16.99 9.42 -1.75
CA GLY A 792 18.19 9.52 -0.94
C GLY A 792 19.18 10.51 -1.53
N ASP A 793 19.74 11.38 -0.70
CA ASP A 793 20.81 12.31 -1.04
C ASP A 793 22.07 12.04 -0.23
N ILE A 794 23.24 12.33 -0.80
CA ILE A 794 24.50 12.33 -0.04
C ILE A 794 24.37 13.40 1.06
N ALA A 795 24.60 13.01 2.31
CA ALA A 795 24.64 13.91 3.45
C ALA A 795 25.92 14.76 3.39
N ASP A 796 25.77 16.06 3.67
CA ASP A 796 26.87 17.03 3.70
C ASP A 796 27.90 16.77 4.84
#